data_AF-A0A2K8VCR0-F1
#
_entry.id   AF-A0A2K8VCR0-F1
#
_cell.length_a   1.000
_cell.length_b   1.000
_cell.length_c   1.000
_cell.angle_alpha   90.00
_cell.angle_beta   90.00
_cell.angle_gamma   90.00
#
_symmetry.space_group_name_H-M   'P 1'
#
loop_
_entity.id
_entity.type
_entity.pdbx_description
1 polymer ?
#
loop_
_entity_poly.entity_id
_entity_poly.type
_entity_poly.pdbx_seq_one_letter_code
_entity_poly.pdbx_strand_id
1 'polypeptide(L)'
;MTLITLNTNIERHYLQHEDDVQPVLVEEPIGWKDNSNQGLSRSKDSDEFISKSAKQIKFIGKGRDYIKTIESIYGTRAKIRYIIVKENPEDSYDFYKDIYFLDLKTFKDKSGQIEVKANEGGMASVIKNRKGHKVEFDRETTIDGKEIQKIPTRKLLLSGRRIFLRSILKEEGVSFQMRNGSKQDSRVFLQTAIPLKVLSRSHEEIKDVYADEFSQQKTKNPNFGSIGLVFFLSAERDKNIDLEYNIDLLLKRTSYRGKERDGNVTINLVVYQNSADLNLKERIEIYNLQNPHSVTSKRIQIQGNKYLELKKGDSLSIEILSHARLGTGLPYYSWGRFDWDVENSNCTINLSEDSEVKPSYTDVVQIHELLEKEVEIISGKEKSFYSELFGRKELGYENDGEFSGITVSNGLWIRGFDSKEDKKPSISFKEIFDSLNACCGVGMMIEKIGFNERLRIENLDFFYMPYVTMELPFVVSEVDISPAIDFMYSSYEFGYKKGGDGYEEATGIGEYNGKASYSNILDHIDRNLSVLSDIRADSSMPEFARRKHKSTHPLDDTRYDMDNVFIDALESETDILIERKWQHDFDKQPEGIYDPDSATNLRFTPSKMRDRRKLFLASSLYHHQDSDIRFISSNCNSNLKTESSGAISKENGEKKVSEYGRPRFKPYWVKFTHPVSYSMSKRLRSKVIIEGKERYVFYGILKYRVSENVFKYGYLFEVKEKGKGEWKVLMANR
;
A
#
# COMPACT_ATOMS: atom_id res chain seq x y z
N MET A 1 -51.51 -25.53 32.49
CA MET A 1 -52.08 -25.24 31.15
C MET A 1 -52.91 -23.97 31.32
N THR A 2 -52.31 -22.80 31.11
CA THR A 2 -53.05 -21.53 31.20
C THR A 2 -52.30 -20.43 30.47
N LEU A 3 -52.95 -19.97 29.40
CA LEU A 3 -52.78 -18.71 28.66
C LEU A 3 -51.41 -18.41 28.04
N ILE A 4 -51.22 -19.02 26.86
CA ILE A 4 -50.45 -18.42 25.77
C ILE A 4 -51.21 -17.15 25.34
N THR A 5 -50.88 -15.99 25.89
CA THR A 5 -51.21 -14.72 25.25
C THR A 5 -50.23 -14.53 24.10
N LEU A 6 -50.69 -14.87 22.90
CA LEU A 6 -50.09 -14.47 21.64
C LEU A 6 -50.12 -12.93 21.57
N ASN A 7 -49.03 -12.28 22.03
CA ASN A 7 -48.70 -10.91 21.65
C ASN A 7 -48.34 -10.91 20.16
N THR A 8 -49.34 -10.98 19.28
CA THR A 8 -49.13 -10.74 17.86
C THR A 8 -48.94 -9.25 17.68
N ASN A 9 -47.68 -8.83 17.50
CA ASN A 9 -47.36 -7.45 17.09
C ASN A 9 -48.30 -7.01 15.96
N ILE A 10 -48.90 -5.84 16.08
CA ILE A 10 -49.67 -5.25 14.99
C ILE A 10 -48.64 -4.73 13.98
N GLU A 11 -48.51 -5.45 12.87
CA GLU A 11 -47.65 -5.05 11.75
C GLU A 11 -48.51 -4.42 10.65
N ARG A 12 -48.18 -3.19 10.27
CA ARG A 12 -48.78 -2.51 9.11
C ARG A 12 -47.76 -2.47 7.98
N HIS A 13 -48.21 -2.85 6.79
CA HIS A 13 -47.37 -3.07 5.62
C HIS A 13 -47.61 -1.97 4.60
N TYR A 14 -46.54 -1.38 4.09
CA TYR A 14 -46.62 -0.32 3.10
C TYR A 14 -45.64 -0.50 1.96
N LEU A 15 -46.00 0.01 0.77
CA LEU A 15 -45.12 0.14 -0.37
C LEU A 15 -44.92 1.61 -0.74
N GLN A 16 -43.71 1.99 -1.14
CA GLN A 16 -43.40 3.35 -1.55
C GLN A 16 -42.30 3.36 -2.62
N HIS A 17 -42.60 3.88 -3.80
CA HIS A 17 -41.64 4.19 -4.85
C HIS A 17 -40.83 5.42 -4.44
N GLU A 18 -39.61 5.58 -4.95
CA GLU A 18 -38.77 6.72 -4.58
C GLU A 18 -39.37 8.10 -4.92
N ASP A 19 -40.23 8.15 -5.93
CA ASP A 19 -40.94 9.37 -6.35
C ASP A 19 -42.26 9.63 -5.58
N ASP A 20 -42.72 8.68 -4.76
CA ASP A 20 -44.00 8.79 -4.07
C ASP A 20 -43.87 9.63 -2.78
N VAL A 21 -44.75 10.62 -2.64
CA VAL A 21 -44.80 11.50 -1.46
C VAL A 21 -45.23 10.74 -0.19
N GLN A 22 -46.15 9.77 -0.32
CA GLN A 22 -46.69 9.01 0.81
C GLN A 22 -46.66 7.50 0.53
N PRO A 23 -46.35 6.68 1.54
CA PRO A 23 -46.38 5.23 1.40
C PRO A 23 -47.83 4.72 1.31
N VAL A 24 -48.06 3.74 0.44
CA VAL A 24 -49.35 3.11 0.22
C VAL A 24 -49.51 1.93 1.18
N LEU A 25 -50.57 1.93 1.99
CA LEU A 25 -50.92 0.79 2.86
C LEU A 25 -51.36 -0.40 2.00
N VAL A 26 -50.74 -1.56 2.23
CA VAL A 26 -50.99 -2.81 1.50
C VAL A 26 -51.33 -3.95 2.47
N GLU A 27 -51.90 -5.01 1.92
CA GLU A 27 -52.12 -6.26 2.62
C GLU A 27 -50.78 -6.90 3.04
N GLU A 28 -50.77 -7.61 4.18
CA GLU A 28 -49.60 -8.40 4.59
C GLU A 28 -49.26 -9.42 3.48
N PRO A 29 -48.03 -9.40 2.92
CA PRO A 29 -47.69 -10.30 1.84
C PRO A 29 -47.57 -11.74 2.34
N ILE A 30 -48.04 -12.69 1.53
CA ILE A 30 -48.00 -14.12 1.85
C ILE A 30 -46.54 -14.56 1.95
N GLY A 31 -46.24 -15.36 2.97
CA GLY A 31 -44.88 -15.79 3.30
C GLY A 31 -44.09 -14.75 4.08
N TRP A 32 -44.64 -13.55 4.38
CA TRP A 32 -43.98 -12.63 5.30
C TRP A 32 -43.79 -13.25 6.69
N LYS A 33 -44.80 -13.94 7.21
CA LYS A 33 -44.70 -14.61 8.53
C LYS A 33 -43.86 -15.88 8.48
N ASP A 34 -43.92 -16.66 7.41
CA ASP A 34 -43.31 -17.99 7.36
C ASP A 34 -41.91 -18.04 6.72
N ASN A 35 -41.61 -17.12 5.79
CA ASN A 35 -40.36 -17.11 4.99
C ASN A 35 -39.41 -15.95 5.35
N SER A 36 -39.77 -15.05 6.27
CA SER A 36 -38.85 -13.98 6.68
C SER A 36 -37.89 -14.45 7.76
N ASN A 37 -36.59 -14.38 7.45
CA ASN A 37 -35.52 -14.56 8.42
C ASN A 37 -35.35 -13.29 9.25
N GLN A 38 -36.41 -12.74 9.85
CA GLN A 38 -36.29 -11.51 10.65
C GLN A 38 -35.22 -11.70 11.72
N GLY A 39 -34.24 -10.81 11.71
CA GLY A 39 -33.05 -10.96 12.54
C GLY A 39 -31.99 -9.94 12.20
N LEU A 40 -30.90 -9.99 12.94
CA LEU A 40 -29.70 -9.19 12.71
C LEU A 40 -28.51 -10.14 12.60
N SER A 41 -27.55 -9.83 11.73
CA SER A 41 -26.28 -10.53 11.68
C SER A 41 -25.13 -9.58 11.41
N ARG A 42 -24.01 -9.82 12.08
CA ARG A 42 -22.77 -9.12 11.86
C ARG A 42 -22.08 -9.62 10.59
N SER A 43 -21.67 -8.69 9.74
CA SER A 43 -20.85 -8.91 8.55
C SER A 43 -19.44 -9.33 8.96
N LYS A 44 -18.90 -10.36 8.31
CA LYS A 44 -17.50 -10.77 8.49
C LYS A 44 -16.51 -9.84 7.79
N ASP A 45 -16.97 -9.10 6.77
CA ASP A 45 -16.09 -8.27 5.92
C ASP A 45 -16.04 -6.81 6.39
N SER A 46 -17.09 -6.30 7.01
CA SER A 46 -17.24 -4.89 7.38
C SER A 46 -17.46 -4.62 8.86
N ASP A 47 -17.74 -5.66 9.66
CA ASP A 47 -18.20 -5.58 11.06
C ASP A 47 -19.58 -4.93 11.28
N GLU A 48 -20.25 -4.46 10.22
CA GLU A 48 -21.62 -3.93 10.24
C GLU A 48 -22.67 -4.97 10.65
N PHE A 49 -23.74 -4.55 11.33
CA PHE A 49 -24.96 -5.36 11.45
C PHE A 49 -25.93 -5.14 10.29
N ILE A 50 -26.25 -6.25 9.64
CA ILE A 50 -27.17 -6.37 8.51
C ILE A 50 -28.44 -7.05 9.02
N SER A 51 -29.61 -6.45 8.80
CA SER A 51 -30.88 -7.11 9.08
C SER A 51 -31.12 -8.20 8.04
N LYS A 52 -31.48 -9.38 8.51
CA LYS A 52 -31.72 -10.51 7.62
C LYS A 52 -33.06 -10.32 6.90
N SER A 53 -33.01 -10.44 5.58
CA SER A 53 -34.17 -10.18 4.72
C SER A 53 -35.08 -11.39 4.56
N ALA A 54 -36.30 -11.13 4.08
CA ALA A 54 -37.26 -12.17 3.74
C ALA A 54 -36.97 -12.75 2.36
N LYS A 55 -36.66 -14.05 2.30
CA LYS A 55 -36.47 -14.75 1.03
C LYS A 55 -37.85 -15.02 0.41
N GLN A 56 -38.16 -14.33 -0.69
CA GLN A 56 -39.38 -14.46 -1.51
C GLN A 56 -40.70 -14.28 -0.73
N ILE A 57 -41.32 -13.13 -0.92
CA ILE A 57 -42.66 -12.82 -0.42
C ILE A 57 -43.62 -12.63 -1.60
N LYS A 58 -44.91 -12.88 -1.37
CA LYS A 58 -45.94 -12.78 -2.42
C LYS A 58 -46.95 -11.69 -2.08
N PHE A 59 -46.96 -10.63 -2.87
CA PHE A 59 -47.94 -9.56 -2.77
C PHE A 59 -49.23 -9.93 -3.51
N ILE A 60 -50.34 -9.55 -2.89
CA ILE A 60 -51.71 -9.72 -3.38
C ILE A 60 -52.43 -8.36 -3.35
N GLY A 61 -53.65 -8.29 -3.89
CA GLY A 61 -54.51 -7.11 -3.78
C GLY A 61 -53.81 -5.81 -4.16
N LYS A 62 -53.89 -4.80 -3.29
CA LYS A 62 -53.29 -3.47 -3.53
C LYS A 62 -51.78 -3.55 -3.70
N GLY A 63 -51.10 -4.39 -2.91
CA GLY A 63 -49.65 -4.54 -3.01
C GLY A 63 -49.22 -5.09 -4.37
N ARG A 64 -49.97 -6.06 -4.90
CA ARG A 64 -49.74 -6.60 -6.24
C ARG A 64 -49.92 -5.52 -7.31
N ASP A 65 -51.06 -4.85 -7.30
CA ASP A 65 -51.40 -3.89 -8.34
C ASP A 65 -50.41 -2.72 -8.34
N TYR A 66 -50.02 -2.25 -7.16
CA TYR A 66 -48.99 -1.22 -7.00
C TYR A 66 -47.64 -1.63 -7.62
N ILE A 67 -47.11 -2.81 -7.28
CA ILE A 67 -45.83 -3.29 -7.82
C ILE A 67 -45.92 -3.44 -9.34
N LYS A 68 -47.03 -3.98 -9.85
CA LYS A 68 -47.24 -4.18 -11.28
C LYS A 68 -47.28 -2.86 -12.04
N THR A 69 -47.94 -1.85 -11.49
CA THR A 69 -47.97 -0.50 -12.08
C THR A 69 -46.58 0.11 -12.14
N ILE A 70 -45.84 0.10 -11.03
CA ILE A 70 -44.49 0.68 -10.99
C ILE A 70 -43.53 -0.08 -11.93
N GLU A 71 -43.58 -1.40 -11.94
CA GLU A 71 -42.76 -2.21 -12.85
C GLU A 71 -43.08 -1.93 -14.32
N SER A 72 -44.37 -1.72 -14.67
CA SER A 72 -44.75 -1.38 -16.05
C SER A 72 -44.25 -0.01 -16.52
N ILE A 73 -44.00 0.93 -15.60
CA ILE A 73 -43.55 2.30 -15.90
C ILE A 73 -42.02 2.37 -15.91
N TYR A 74 -41.37 1.84 -14.87
CA TYR A 74 -39.94 2.03 -14.59
C TYR A 74 -39.10 0.76 -14.84
N GLY A 75 -39.75 -0.35 -15.17
CA GLY A 75 -39.11 -1.66 -15.37
C GLY A 75 -38.49 -2.23 -14.10
N THR A 76 -37.60 -3.21 -14.29
CA THR A 76 -36.91 -3.90 -13.19
C THR A 76 -35.91 -3.03 -12.41
N ARG A 77 -35.68 -1.78 -12.81
CA ARG A 77 -34.80 -0.82 -12.11
C ARG A 77 -35.54 0.02 -11.05
N ALA A 78 -36.88 -0.06 -10.99
CA ALA A 78 -37.66 0.73 -10.06
C ALA A 78 -37.26 0.47 -8.59
N LYS A 79 -37.23 1.53 -7.77
CA LYS A 79 -36.88 1.43 -6.35
C LYS A 79 -38.14 1.49 -5.49
N ILE A 80 -38.68 0.32 -5.16
CA ILE A 80 -39.83 0.20 -4.27
C ILE A 80 -39.36 -0.19 -2.87
N ARG A 81 -39.62 0.68 -1.89
CA ARG A 81 -39.48 0.38 -0.45
C ARG A 81 -40.68 -0.42 0.02
N TYR A 82 -40.42 -1.48 0.78
CA TYR A 82 -41.39 -2.22 1.55
C TYR A 82 -41.18 -1.89 3.03
N ILE A 83 -42.11 -1.14 3.60
CA ILE A 83 -42.01 -0.55 4.93
C ILE A 83 -42.97 -1.28 5.86
N ILE A 84 -42.47 -1.65 7.03
CA ILE A 84 -43.21 -2.40 8.02
C ILE A 84 -43.18 -1.61 9.30
N VAL A 85 -44.34 -1.09 9.68
CA VAL A 85 -44.53 -0.40 10.94
C VAL A 85 -44.95 -1.45 11.96
N LYS A 86 -44.07 -1.66 12.95
CA LYS A 86 -44.33 -2.55 14.08
C LYS A 86 -44.76 -1.69 15.26
N GLU A 87 -46.05 -1.75 15.58
CA GLU A 87 -46.64 -1.06 16.72
C GLU A 87 -46.45 -1.89 17.99
N ASN A 88 -46.16 -1.22 19.10
CA ASN A 88 -46.16 -1.85 20.41
C ASN A 88 -47.59 -2.34 20.70
N PRO A 89 -47.77 -3.62 21.10
CA PRO A 89 -49.10 -4.15 21.41
C PRO A 89 -49.86 -3.38 22.51
N GLU A 90 -49.14 -2.66 23.39
CA GLU A 90 -49.72 -1.93 24.53
C GLU A 90 -49.86 -0.42 24.27
N ASP A 91 -49.14 0.14 23.29
CA ASP A 91 -49.17 1.57 22.94
C ASP A 91 -48.91 1.79 21.45
N SER A 92 -49.96 2.08 20.67
CA SER A 92 -49.83 2.26 19.22
C SER A 92 -49.03 3.51 18.80
N TYR A 93 -48.78 4.46 19.70
CA TYR A 93 -47.87 5.59 19.45
C TYR A 93 -46.40 5.19 19.57
N ASP A 94 -46.11 4.08 20.25
CA ASP A 94 -44.79 3.47 20.30
C ASP A 94 -44.62 2.47 19.14
N PHE A 95 -43.87 2.86 18.11
CA PHE A 95 -43.59 1.99 16.97
C PHE A 95 -42.13 2.08 16.53
N TYR A 96 -41.68 1.07 15.80
CA TYR A 96 -40.46 1.16 14.99
C TYR A 96 -40.71 0.64 13.58
N LYS A 97 -39.84 1.04 12.65
CA LYS A 97 -39.97 0.71 11.23
C LYS A 97 -38.83 -0.20 10.79
N ASP A 98 -39.19 -1.30 10.14
CA ASP A 98 -38.27 -2.05 9.30
C ASP A 98 -38.50 -1.63 7.83
N ILE A 99 -37.41 -1.42 7.08
CA ILE A 99 -37.48 -0.99 5.69
C ILE A 99 -36.67 -1.99 4.85
N TYR A 100 -37.31 -2.51 3.82
CA TYR A 100 -36.72 -3.37 2.80
C TYR A 100 -36.94 -2.73 1.42
N PHE A 101 -36.28 -3.26 0.40
CA PHE A 101 -36.42 -2.88 -1.00
C PHE A 101 -36.74 -4.12 -1.84
N LEU A 102 -37.69 -3.99 -2.75
CA LEU A 102 -38.10 -5.08 -3.62
C LEU A 102 -37.11 -5.22 -4.79
N ASP A 103 -36.58 -6.43 -4.98
CA ASP A 103 -35.71 -6.77 -6.12
C ASP A 103 -36.56 -7.27 -7.29
N LEU A 104 -36.97 -6.32 -8.14
CA LEU A 104 -37.82 -6.59 -9.29
C LEU A 104 -37.16 -7.50 -10.35
N LYS A 105 -35.85 -7.78 -10.29
CA LYS A 105 -35.24 -8.82 -11.13
C LYS A 105 -35.73 -10.23 -10.78
N THR A 106 -36.25 -10.40 -9.57
CA THR A 106 -36.82 -11.67 -9.08
C THR A 106 -38.32 -11.77 -9.25
N PHE A 107 -38.93 -10.75 -9.87
CA PHE A 107 -40.36 -10.64 -10.12
C PHE A 107 -40.92 -11.85 -10.87
N LYS A 108 -41.99 -12.43 -10.35
CA LYS A 108 -42.81 -13.45 -11.02
C LYS A 108 -44.28 -13.18 -10.75
N ASP A 109 -45.06 -12.89 -11.80
CA ASP A 109 -46.53 -12.81 -11.73
C ASP A 109 -47.10 -14.20 -12.04
N LYS A 110 -47.65 -14.87 -11.03
CA LYS A 110 -48.29 -16.19 -11.18
C LYS A 110 -49.55 -16.26 -10.33
N SER A 111 -50.64 -16.75 -10.93
CA SER A 111 -51.90 -17.05 -10.23
C SER A 111 -52.46 -15.88 -9.40
N GLY A 112 -52.38 -14.65 -9.92
CA GLY A 112 -52.89 -13.45 -9.24
C GLY A 112 -52.04 -13.00 -8.05
N GLN A 113 -50.77 -13.39 -8.00
CA GLN A 113 -49.81 -13.01 -6.95
C GLN A 113 -48.49 -12.56 -7.60
N ILE A 114 -47.89 -11.49 -7.08
CA ILE A 114 -46.53 -11.09 -7.45
C ILE A 114 -45.56 -11.62 -6.41
N GLU A 115 -44.73 -12.57 -6.82
CA GLU A 115 -43.61 -13.07 -6.03
C GLU A 115 -42.37 -12.22 -6.31
N VAL A 116 -41.76 -11.68 -5.25
CA VAL A 116 -40.57 -10.84 -5.34
C VAL A 116 -39.72 -10.98 -4.07
N LYS A 117 -38.39 -10.85 -4.18
CA LYS A 117 -37.51 -10.80 -3.02
C LYS A 117 -37.52 -9.40 -2.41
N ALA A 118 -37.67 -9.32 -1.10
CA ALA A 118 -37.41 -8.10 -0.33
C ALA A 118 -36.01 -8.21 0.30
N ASN A 119 -35.14 -7.25 0.03
CA ASN A 119 -33.77 -7.18 0.55
C ASN A 119 -33.59 -5.91 1.38
N GLU A 120 -32.56 -5.77 2.20
CA GLU A 120 -32.33 -4.51 2.93
C GLU A 120 -32.07 -3.30 2.03
N GLY A 121 -31.67 -3.52 0.77
CA GLY A 121 -31.45 -2.47 -0.24
C GLY A 121 -30.59 -1.31 0.28
N GLY A 122 -30.96 -0.08 -0.09
CA GLY A 122 -30.29 1.14 0.40
C GLY A 122 -28.81 1.28 0.01
N MET A 123 -28.12 2.18 0.69
CA MET A 123 -26.71 2.49 0.47
C MET A 123 -25.81 1.26 0.61
N ALA A 124 -26.09 0.36 1.56
CA ALA A 124 -25.33 -0.88 1.76
C ALA A 124 -25.30 -1.75 0.50
N SER A 125 -26.47 -1.96 -0.13
CA SER A 125 -26.58 -2.73 -1.38
C SER A 125 -25.87 -2.04 -2.54
N VAL A 126 -25.99 -0.71 -2.63
CA VAL A 126 -25.35 0.07 -3.69
C VAL A 126 -23.82 -0.03 -3.59
N ILE A 127 -23.26 0.19 -2.39
CA ILE A 127 -21.82 0.03 -2.13
C ILE A 127 -21.39 -1.40 -2.42
N LYS A 128 -22.11 -2.41 -1.92
CA LYS A 128 -21.78 -3.82 -2.17
C LYS A 128 -21.66 -4.14 -3.66
N ASN A 129 -22.58 -3.62 -4.48
CA ASN A 129 -22.64 -3.91 -5.91
C ASN A 129 -21.64 -3.10 -6.74
N ARG A 130 -21.21 -1.93 -6.25
CA ARG A 130 -20.41 -0.97 -7.02
C ARG A 130 -18.99 -0.73 -6.48
N LYS A 131 -18.67 -1.19 -5.26
CA LYS A 131 -17.38 -0.94 -4.59
C LYS A 131 -16.14 -1.36 -5.39
N GLY A 132 -16.29 -2.31 -6.32
CA GLY A 132 -15.18 -2.79 -7.15
C GLY A 132 -14.96 -2.01 -8.44
N HIS A 133 -15.82 -1.05 -8.78
CA HIS A 133 -15.62 -0.22 -9.97
C HIS A 133 -14.49 0.77 -9.73
N LYS A 134 -13.49 0.77 -10.59
CA LYS A 134 -12.46 1.82 -10.62
C LYS A 134 -13.01 3.03 -11.35
N VAL A 135 -12.81 4.20 -10.75
CA VAL A 135 -13.19 5.49 -11.33
C VAL A 135 -12.00 6.45 -11.26
N GLU A 136 -11.96 7.40 -12.17
CA GLU A 136 -10.94 8.45 -12.23
C GLU A 136 -11.13 9.44 -11.08
N PHE A 137 -10.03 9.96 -10.51
CA PHE A 137 -10.10 10.87 -9.35
C PHE A 137 -10.87 12.15 -9.69
N ASP A 138 -10.68 12.67 -10.90
CA ASP A 138 -11.28 13.93 -11.36
C ASP A 138 -12.65 13.74 -12.01
N ARG A 139 -13.31 12.59 -11.80
CA ARG A 139 -14.62 12.32 -12.37
C ARG A 139 -15.68 13.29 -11.84
N GLU A 140 -16.41 13.92 -12.76
CA GLU A 140 -17.47 14.91 -12.49
C GLU A 140 -18.89 14.35 -12.70
N THR A 141 -19.03 13.02 -12.79
CA THR A 141 -20.34 12.36 -12.88
C THR A 141 -20.42 11.15 -11.95
N THR A 142 -21.60 10.84 -11.44
CA THR A 142 -21.88 9.57 -10.76
C THR A 142 -21.81 8.40 -11.75
N ILE A 143 -21.89 7.17 -11.25
CA ILE A 143 -22.03 5.97 -12.11
C ILE A 143 -23.32 6.03 -12.93
N ASP A 144 -24.36 6.72 -12.43
CA ASP A 144 -25.66 6.86 -13.11
C ASP A 144 -25.75 8.13 -13.98
N GLY A 145 -24.66 8.89 -14.15
CA GLY A 145 -24.59 10.04 -15.06
C GLY A 145 -25.03 11.39 -14.49
N LYS A 146 -25.44 11.46 -13.21
CA LYS A 146 -25.68 12.75 -12.51
C LYS A 146 -24.38 13.52 -12.37
N GLU A 147 -24.38 14.82 -12.69
CA GLU A 147 -23.26 15.73 -12.47
C GLU A 147 -22.93 15.88 -10.97
N ILE A 148 -21.63 15.95 -10.66
CA ILE A 148 -21.08 16.10 -9.31
C ILE A 148 -19.84 16.99 -9.36
N GLN A 149 -19.52 17.67 -8.26
CA GLN A 149 -18.38 18.59 -8.22
C GLN A 149 -17.04 17.86 -8.36
N LYS A 150 -16.06 18.47 -9.02
CA LYS A 150 -14.70 17.92 -9.04
C LYS A 150 -14.14 17.77 -7.62
N ILE A 151 -13.42 16.67 -7.37
CA ILE A 151 -12.78 16.45 -6.08
C ILE A 151 -11.72 17.55 -5.81
N PRO A 152 -11.67 18.13 -4.60
CA PRO A 152 -10.59 19.06 -4.26
C PRO A 152 -9.25 18.32 -4.23
N THR A 153 -8.23 18.96 -4.81
CA THR A 153 -6.84 18.52 -4.77
C THR A 153 -6.01 19.55 -4.00
N ARG A 154 -4.96 19.09 -3.34
CA ARG A 154 -3.99 19.95 -2.65
C ARG A 154 -2.58 19.66 -3.15
N LYS A 155 -1.69 20.63 -2.98
CA LYS A 155 -0.26 20.45 -3.21
C LYS A 155 0.40 19.87 -1.97
N LEU A 156 1.27 18.90 -2.17
CA LEU A 156 2.14 18.34 -1.15
C LEU A 156 3.61 18.49 -1.58
N LEU A 157 4.46 18.92 -0.66
CA LEU A 157 5.90 18.99 -0.85
C LEU A 157 6.54 17.63 -0.55
N LEU A 158 7.07 16.98 -1.58
CA LEU A 158 7.93 15.81 -1.44
C LEU A 158 9.34 16.29 -1.13
N SER A 159 9.79 16.09 0.11
CA SER A 159 11.08 16.58 0.57
C SER A 159 12.25 15.86 -0.11
N GLY A 160 12.00 14.63 -0.56
CA GLY A 160 12.99 13.74 -1.13
C GLY A 160 13.61 12.81 -0.10
N ARG A 161 13.98 11.62 -0.56
CA ARG A 161 14.66 10.58 0.18
C ARG A 161 16.10 10.45 -0.31
N ARG A 162 17.06 10.47 0.63
CA ARG A 162 18.45 10.14 0.30
C ARG A 162 18.56 8.65 0.05
N ILE A 163 19.22 8.27 -1.03
CA ILE A 163 19.44 6.87 -1.38
C ILE A 163 20.94 6.63 -1.56
N PHE A 164 21.43 5.53 -0.98
CA PHE A 164 22.80 5.08 -1.22
C PHE A 164 22.84 4.24 -2.49
N LEU A 165 23.59 4.70 -3.49
CA LEU A 165 23.81 3.99 -4.74
C LEU A 165 25.20 3.37 -4.71
N ARG A 166 25.33 2.10 -5.07
CA ARG A 166 26.63 1.43 -5.20
C ARG A 166 26.67 0.54 -6.45
N SER A 167 27.52 0.91 -7.40
CA SER A 167 27.83 0.05 -8.55
C SER A 167 29.17 -0.64 -8.38
N ILE A 168 29.25 -1.91 -8.75
CA ILE A 168 30.48 -2.71 -8.69
C ILE A 168 30.76 -3.26 -10.08
N LEU A 169 31.96 -2.99 -10.59
CA LEU A 169 32.49 -3.62 -11.79
C LEU A 169 33.69 -4.48 -11.43
N LYS A 170 33.77 -5.68 -11.98
CA LYS A 170 34.84 -6.63 -11.71
C LYS A 170 35.19 -7.41 -12.96
N GLU A 171 36.46 -7.80 -13.06
CA GLU A 171 36.92 -8.79 -14.03
C GLU A 171 38.05 -9.64 -13.43
N GLU A 172 38.17 -10.90 -13.87
CA GLU A 172 39.17 -11.85 -13.38
C GLU A 172 39.90 -12.56 -14.52
N GLY A 173 41.23 -12.55 -14.46
CA GLY A 173 42.10 -13.31 -15.35
C GLY A 173 42.13 -12.87 -16.83
N VAL A 174 41.56 -11.71 -17.18
CA VAL A 174 41.50 -11.29 -18.59
C VAL A 174 42.87 -10.92 -19.12
N SER A 175 43.12 -11.31 -20.36
CA SER A 175 44.35 -10.99 -21.09
C SER A 175 44.00 -10.35 -22.43
N PHE A 176 44.72 -9.29 -22.80
CA PHE A 176 44.50 -8.55 -24.04
C PHE A 176 45.80 -7.93 -24.56
N GLN A 177 45.83 -7.63 -25.85
CA GLN A 177 47.03 -7.20 -26.55
C GLN A 177 46.94 -5.72 -26.91
N MET A 178 47.95 -4.95 -26.54
CA MET A 178 48.14 -3.56 -26.93
C MET A 178 49.19 -3.49 -28.03
N ARG A 179 48.80 -3.12 -29.25
CA ARG A 179 49.71 -3.12 -30.42
C ARG A 179 49.83 -1.73 -31.01
N ASN A 180 50.97 -1.06 -30.82
CA ASN A 180 51.22 0.28 -31.35
C ASN A 180 52.41 0.28 -32.31
N GLY A 181 52.22 0.76 -33.54
CA GLY A 181 53.25 0.72 -34.57
C GLY A 181 53.11 1.82 -35.61
N SER A 182 54.23 2.40 -36.04
CA SER A 182 54.29 3.44 -37.08
C SER A 182 55.55 3.31 -37.94
N LYS A 183 55.43 3.64 -39.22
CA LYS A 183 56.57 3.82 -40.14
C LYS A 183 57.07 5.27 -40.17
N GLN A 184 56.19 6.22 -39.84
CA GLN A 184 56.48 7.65 -39.80
C GLN A 184 57.15 7.99 -38.46
N ASP A 185 58.17 8.85 -38.45
CA ASP A 185 58.77 9.36 -37.20
C ASP A 185 57.78 10.28 -36.47
N SER A 186 56.87 9.68 -35.70
CA SER A 186 55.79 10.38 -35.02
C SER A 186 55.56 9.82 -33.62
N ARG A 187 55.06 10.68 -32.73
CA ARG A 187 54.54 10.25 -31.43
C ARG A 187 53.14 9.67 -31.65
N VAL A 188 52.93 8.44 -31.23
CA VAL A 188 51.66 7.72 -31.39
C VAL A 188 51.16 7.27 -30.03
N PHE A 189 49.87 7.43 -29.81
CA PHE A 189 49.19 7.03 -28.59
C PHE A 189 48.25 5.87 -28.89
N LEU A 190 48.17 4.95 -27.94
CA LEU A 190 47.20 3.86 -27.89
C LEU A 190 46.47 3.94 -26.55
N GLN A 191 45.18 4.24 -26.61
CA GLN A 191 44.28 4.19 -25.46
C GLN A 191 43.51 2.89 -25.48
N THR A 192 43.42 2.25 -24.32
CA THR A 192 42.58 1.07 -24.10
C THR A 192 42.02 1.14 -22.68
N ALA A 193 40.78 0.73 -22.50
CA ALA A 193 40.23 0.61 -21.16
C ALA A 193 40.67 -0.69 -20.50
N ILE A 194 40.64 -0.71 -19.18
CA ILE A 194 40.74 -1.97 -18.44
C ILE A 194 39.38 -2.70 -18.58
N PRO A 195 39.34 -3.96 -19.06
CA PRO A 195 38.12 -4.74 -19.13
C PRO A 195 37.45 -4.87 -17.76
N LEU A 196 36.16 -4.59 -17.71
CA LEU A 196 35.36 -4.57 -16.49
C LEU A 196 33.93 -4.99 -16.82
N LYS A 197 33.41 -5.99 -16.12
CA LYS A 197 32.01 -6.40 -16.21
C LYS A 197 31.22 -5.90 -15.02
N VAL A 198 29.99 -5.47 -15.25
CA VAL A 198 29.09 -5.00 -14.22
C VAL A 198 28.62 -6.19 -13.37
N LEU A 199 29.04 -6.19 -12.10
CA LEU A 199 28.57 -7.15 -11.10
C LEU A 199 27.33 -6.64 -10.36
N SER A 200 27.25 -5.33 -10.15
CA SER A 200 26.11 -4.65 -9.52
C SER A 200 25.94 -3.26 -10.12
N ARG A 201 24.68 -2.85 -10.36
CA ARG A 201 24.34 -1.62 -11.09
C ARG A 201 23.29 -0.80 -10.35
N SER A 202 23.74 0.09 -9.47
CA SER A 202 22.88 1.12 -8.86
C SER A 202 22.77 2.41 -9.69
N HIS A 203 23.73 2.64 -10.58
CA HIS A 203 23.80 3.83 -11.42
C HIS A 203 23.39 3.45 -12.86
N GLU A 204 22.42 4.15 -13.43
CA GLU A 204 21.95 3.91 -14.80
C GLU A 204 23.07 4.16 -15.83
N GLU A 205 24.04 5.01 -15.54
CA GLU A 205 25.15 5.37 -16.44
C GLU A 205 26.22 4.26 -16.59
N ILE A 206 26.20 3.26 -15.71
CA ILE A 206 27.20 2.19 -15.69
C ILE A 206 26.98 1.17 -16.81
N LYS A 207 28.07 0.72 -17.42
CA LYS A 207 28.07 -0.35 -18.44
C LYS A 207 29.36 -1.16 -18.41
N ASP A 208 29.31 -2.32 -19.06
CA ASP A 208 30.49 -3.14 -19.29
C ASP A 208 31.50 -2.39 -20.18
N VAL A 209 32.77 -2.70 -19.96
CA VAL A 209 33.87 -2.24 -20.78
C VAL A 209 34.72 -3.43 -21.17
N TYR A 210 35.07 -3.50 -22.46
CA TYR A 210 35.85 -4.58 -23.04
C TYR A 210 37.17 -4.01 -23.57
N ALA A 211 38.23 -4.81 -23.58
CA ALA A 211 39.47 -4.49 -24.27
C ALA A 211 39.73 -5.55 -25.35
N ASP A 212 39.20 -5.29 -26.53
CA ASP A 212 39.48 -6.00 -27.76
C ASP A 212 40.20 -5.05 -28.76
N GLU A 213 40.65 -5.59 -29.90
CA GLU A 213 41.34 -4.77 -30.91
C GLU A 213 40.44 -3.68 -31.54
N PHE A 214 39.11 -3.80 -31.41
CA PHE A 214 38.12 -2.86 -31.96
C PHE A 214 37.77 -1.71 -31.00
N SER A 215 38.01 -1.89 -29.69
CA SER A 215 37.79 -0.91 -28.62
C SER A 215 39.05 -0.12 -28.27
N GLN A 216 40.17 -0.41 -28.92
CA GLN A 216 41.42 0.35 -28.80
C GLN A 216 41.46 1.55 -29.74
N GLN A 217 41.87 2.69 -29.21
CA GLN A 217 41.97 3.93 -29.97
C GLN A 217 43.44 4.29 -30.24
N LYS A 218 43.85 4.16 -31.51
CA LYS A 218 45.13 4.66 -32.02
C LYS A 218 44.95 6.11 -32.45
N THR A 219 45.65 7.02 -31.80
CA THR A 219 45.47 8.46 -32.03
C THR A 219 46.79 9.21 -31.99
N LYS A 220 46.80 10.39 -32.63
CA LYS A 220 47.87 11.40 -32.45
C LYS A 220 47.55 12.37 -31.30
N ASN A 221 46.31 12.37 -30.82
CA ASN A 221 45.84 13.21 -29.73
C ASN A 221 45.03 12.36 -28.72
N PRO A 222 45.56 12.07 -27.52
CA PRO A 222 44.90 11.24 -26.51
C PRO A 222 43.85 12.00 -25.68
N ASN A 223 43.38 13.16 -26.17
CA ASN A 223 42.41 14.01 -25.48
C ASN A 223 40.95 13.74 -25.93
N PHE A 224 40.72 12.68 -26.69
CA PHE A 224 39.39 12.28 -27.14
C PHE A 224 39.15 10.82 -26.73
N GLY A 225 38.03 10.56 -26.07
CA GLY A 225 37.61 9.23 -25.69
C GLY A 225 36.79 8.54 -26.79
N SER A 226 36.29 7.36 -26.46
CA SER A 226 35.27 6.68 -27.24
C SER A 226 34.31 5.96 -26.29
N ILE A 227 33.11 5.63 -26.78
CA ILE A 227 32.10 4.91 -26.01
C ILE A 227 32.67 3.58 -25.48
N GLY A 228 33.60 2.95 -26.20
CA GLY A 228 34.24 1.70 -25.78
C GLY A 228 35.23 1.83 -24.61
N LEU A 229 35.67 3.05 -24.26
CA LEU A 229 36.62 3.25 -23.15
C LEU A 229 35.94 3.47 -21.80
N VAL A 230 34.72 4.00 -21.83
CA VAL A 230 34.05 4.58 -20.67
C VAL A 230 33.23 3.52 -19.94
N PHE A 231 33.37 3.38 -18.61
CA PHE A 231 32.51 2.49 -17.81
C PHE A 231 31.31 3.23 -17.18
N PHE A 232 31.37 4.55 -17.06
CA PHE A 232 30.28 5.42 -16.59
C PHE A 232 30.01 6.49 -17.65
N LEU A 233 28.90 6.40 -18.37
CA LEU A 233 28.62 7.26 -19.52
C LEU A 233 27.63 8.38 -19.18
N SER A 234 28.10 9.62 -19.29
CA SER A 234 27.31 10.85 -19.26
C SER A 234 26.38 10.97 -18.05
N ALA A 235 26.90 11.51 -16.95
CA ALA A 235 26.16 11.80 -15.73
C ALA A 235 24.84 12.54 -16.05
N GLU A 236 23.72 12.01 -15.58
CA GLU A 236 22.39 12.60 -15.82
C GLU A 236 22.22 14.00 -15.17
N ARG A 237 22.99 14.24 -14.11
CA ARG A 237 22.99 15.42 -13.25
C ARG A 237 24.38 15.59 -12.62
N ASP A 238 24.58 16.67 -11.89
CA ASP A 238 25.78 16.83 -11.06
C ASP A 238 25.80 15.74 -9.97
N LYS A 239 26.93 15.04 -9.82
CA LYS A 239 27.11 13.90 -8.92
C LYS A 239 28.40 14.00 -8.13
N ASN A 240 28.38 13.51 -6.90
CA ASN A 240 29.56 13.39 -6.04
C ASN A 240 29.83 11.90 -5.84
N ILE A 241 30.87 11.40 -6.49
CA ILE A 241 31.16 9.97 -6.55
C ILE A 241 32.41 9.65 -5.74
N ASP A 242 32.29 8.70 -4.83
CA ASP A 242 33.41 7.98 -4.25
C ASP A 242 33.74 6.76 -5.12
N LEU A 243 34.91 6.79 -5.75
CA LEU A 243 35.42 5.71 -6.59
C LEU A 243 36.56 4.99 -5.88
N GLU A 244 36.36 3.72 -5.57
CA GLU A 244 37.43 2.81 -5.12
C GLU A 244 37.88 1.93 -6.28
N TYR A 245 39.18 1.74 -6.44
CA TYR A 245 39.76 0.88 -7.46
C TYR A 245 40.80 -0.06 -6.87
N ASN A 246 40.80 -1.30 -7.37
CA ASN A 246 41.85 -2.29 -7.17
C ASN A 246 42.25 -2.85 -8.54
N ILE A 247 43.51 -2.71 -8.90
CA ILE A 247 44.06 -3.05 -10.21
C ILE A 247 45.25 -3.98 -9.98
N ASP A 248 45.12 -5.26 -10.38
CA ASP A 248 46.22 -6.23 -10.46
C ASP A 248 46.34 -6.74 -11.89
N LEU A 249 47.46 -6.46 -12.55
CA LEU A 249 47.72 -6.94 -13.90
C LEU A 249 49.21 -7.17 -14.15
N LEU A 250 49.52 -8.03 -15.11
CA LEU A 250 50.88 -8.30 -15.58
C LEU A 250 51.08 -7.69 -16.96
N LEU A 251 51.91 -6.65 -17.07
CA LEU A 251 52.38 -6.15 -18.35
C LEU A 251 53.55 -7.00 -18.84
N LYS A 252 53.46 -7.56 -20.04
CA LYS A 252 54.57 -8.23 -20.74
C LYS A 252 54.84 -7.54 -22.05
N ARG A 253 56.11 -7.35 -22.39
CA ARG A 253 56.51 -6.75 -23.66
C ARG A 253 56.65 -7.85 -24.72
N THR A 254 56.00 -7.70 -25.87
CA THR A 254 55.95 -8.75 -26.90
C THR A 254 56.81 -8.50 -28.13
N SER A 255 57.06 -7.24 -28.52
CA SER A 255 57.91 -6.95 -29.67
C SER A 255 58.83 -5.75 -29.46
N TYR A 256 60.07 -5.88 -29.95
CA TYR A 256 61.05 -4.80 -30.10
C TYR A 256 61.47 -4.73 -31.57
N ARG A 257 61.00 -3.71 -32.29
CA ARG A 257 61.60 -3.31 -33.57
C ARG A 257 62.30 -1.97 -33.39
N GLY A 258 63.49 -2.00 -32.78
CA GLY A 258 64.66 -1.10 -32.85
C GLY A 258 64.54 0.43 -32.94
N LYS A 259 63.35 1.02 -33.07
CA LYS A 259 63.11 2.39 -33.52
C LYS A 259 61.99 3.03 -32.68
N GLU A 260 62.08 2.85 -31.37
CA GLU A 260 61.18 3.35 -30.34
C GLU A 260 61.97 4.26 -29.39
N ARG A 261 61.43 5.44 -29.09
CA ARG A 261 62.03 6.45 -28.21
C ARG A 261 60.94 7.06 -27.33
N ASP A 262 61.29 7.48 -26.12
CA ASP A 262 60.40 8.15 -25.17
C ASP A 262 59.11 7.37 -24.88
N GLY A 263 59.22 6.04 -24.75
CA GLY A 263 58.09 5.17 -24.47
C GLY A 263 57.56 5.33 -23.05
N ASN A 264 56.25 5.30 -22.88
CA ASN A 264 55.62 5.34 -21.57
C ASN A 264 54.30 4.53 -21.58
N VAL A 265 54.03 3.86 -20.46
CA VAL A 265 52.75 3.19 -20.19
C VAL A 265 52.19 3.73 -18.88
N THR A 266 51.02 4.34 -18.94
CA THR A 266 50.35 4.94 -17.77
C THR A 266 48.99 4.29 -17.57
N ILE A 267 48.57 4.17 -16.31
CA ILE A 267 47.19 3.84 -15.94
C ILE A 267 46.56 5.11 -15.39
N ASN A 268 45.41 5.50 -15.93
CA ASN A 268 44.77 6.77 -15.60
C ASN A 268 43.28 6.56 -15.29
N LEU A 269 42.79 7.29 -14.29
CA LEU A 269 41.38 7.61 -14.18
C LEU A 269 41.13 8.86 -15.03
N VAL A 270 40.21 8.77 -15.98
CA VAL A 270 39.93 9.83 -16.95
C VAL A 270 38.51 10.31 -16.80
N VAL A 271 38.35 11.63 -16.71
CA VAL A 271 37.06 12.32 -16.77
C VAL A 271 36.92 12.94 -18.15
N TYR A 272 35.85 12.57 -18.84
CA TYR A 272 35.46 13.16 -20.11
C TYR A 272 34.26 14.09 -19.93
N GLN A 273 34.09 15.08 -20.81
CA GLN A 273 32.97 16.01 -20.86
C GLN A 273 32.31 16.01 -22.25
N ASN A 274 31.23 16.81 -22.40
CA ASN A 274 30.43 16.96 -23.62
C ASN A 274 29.65 15.70 -24.01
N SER A 275 29.16 14.93 -23.03
CA SER A 275 28.28 13.77 -23.24
C SER A 275 28.84 12.76 -24.25
N ALA A 276 28.28 12.69 -25.46
CA ALA A 276 28.66 11.71 -26.46
C ALA A 276 30.00 12.03 -27.16
N ASP A 277 30.47 13.29 -27.12
CA ASP A 277 31.70 13.70 -27.79
C ASP A 277 32.97 13.27 -27.04
N LEU A 278 32.86 13.02 -25.72
CA LEU A 278 33.92 12.50 -24.86
C LEU A 278 35.25 13.26 -24.97
N ASN A 279 35.21 14.59 -24.81
CA ASN A 279 36.41 15.42 -24.77
C ASN A 279 37.10 15.31 -23.41
N LEU A 280 38.42 15.21 -23.38
CA LEU A 280 39.16 15.13 -22.13
C LEU A 280 38.91 16.37 -21.27
N LYS A 281 38.39 16.14 -20.06
CA LYS A 281 38.27 17.16 -19.01
C LYS A 281 39.44 17.07 -18.05
N GLU A 282 39.73 15.87 -17.57
CA GLU A 282 40.79 15.62 -16.60
C GLU A 282 41.40 14.22 -16.78
N ARG A 283 42.73 14.11 -16.59
CA ARG A 283 43.45 12.84 -16.53
C ARG A 283 44.20 12.75 -15.21
N ILE A 284 43.80 11.81 -14.36
CA ILE A 284 44.41 11.54 -13.06
C ILE A 284 45.30 10.31 -13.22
N GLU A 285 46.61 10.51 -13.20
CA GLU A 285 47.60 9.43 -13.29
C GLU A 285 47.57 8.58 -12.01
N ILE A 286 47.24 7.31 -12.14
CA ILE A 286 47.26 6.31 -11.05
C ILE A 286 48.64 5.63 -11.02
N TYR A 287 49.23 5.38 -12.19
CA TYR A 287 50.51 4.71 -12.33
C TYR A 287 51.24 5.13 -13.60
N ASN A 288 52.57 5.12 -13.52
CA ASN A 288 53.44 5.55 -14.60
C ASN A 288 54.67 4.66 -14.71
N LEU A 289 54.80 3.98 -15.84
CA LEU A 289 55.99 3.21 -16.20
C LEU A 289 56.78 3.96 -17.25
N GLN A 290 57.60 4.91 -16.79
CA GLN A 290 58.40 5.78 -17.64
C GLN A 290 59.57 5.03 -18.31
N ASN A 291 59.76 5.25 -19.61
CA ASN A 291 60.86 4.72 -20.41
C ASN A 291 61.16 3.23 -20.18
N PRO A 292 60.20 2.32 -20.37
CA PRO A 292 60.33 0.88 -20.08
C PRO A 292 61.21 0.12 -21.09
N HIS A 293 62.26 0.74 -21.63
CA HIS A 293 63.09 0.17 -22.68
C HIS A 293 63.70 -1.19 -22.31
N SER A 294 64.04 -1.40 -21.02
CA SER A 294 64.62 -2.65 -20.52
C SER A 294 63.62 -3.57 -19.82
N VAL A 295 62.33 -3.20 -19.75
CA VAL A 295 61.31 -3.97 -19.03
C VAL A 295 60.75 -5.06 -19.96
N THR A 296 60.96 -6.32 -19.59
CA THR A 296 60.36 -7.49 -20.26
C THR A 296 58.99 -7.84 -19.68
N SER A 297 58.84 -7.71 -18.36
CA SER A 297 57.57 -7.86 -17.66
C SER A 297 57.50 -7.01 -16.39
N LYS A 298 56.31 -6.59 -16.00
CA LYS A 298 56.05 -5.83 -14.77
C LYS A 298 54.66 -6.17 -14.25
N ARG A 299 54.57 -6.72 -13.04
CA ARG A 299 53.31 -6.81 -12.30
C ARG A 299 52.99 -5.45 -11.69
N ILE A 300 51.75 -5.02 -11.86
CA ILE A 300 51.20 -3.77 -11.33
C ILE A 300 50.10 -4.17 -10.37
N GLN A 301 50.21 -3.72 -9.11
CA GLN A 301 49.24 -3.95 -8.05
C GLN A 301 48.98 -2.62 -7.35
N ILE A 302 47.79 -2.08 -7.51
CA ILE A 302 47.42 -0.75 -7.04
C ILE A 302 46.03 -0.79 -6.46
N GLN A 303 45.87 -0.20 -5.30
CA GLN A 303 44.59 0.05 -4.68
C GLN A 303 44.52 1.52 -4.27
N GLY A 304 43.35 2.12 -4.37
CA GLY A 304 43.14 3.49 -3.94
C GLY A 304 41.68 3.93 -4.06
N ASN A 305 41.41 5.14 -3.60
CA ASN A 305 40.12 5.78 -3.69
C ASN A 305 40.25 7.22 -4.23
N LYS A 306 39.20 7.71 -4.87
CA LYS A 306 39.08 9.09 -5.36
C LYS A 306 37.65 9.59 -5.18
N TYR A 307 37.54 10.78 -4.59
CA TYR A 307 36.32 11.56 -4.61
C TYR A 307 36.28 12.41 -5.89
N LEU A 308 35.17 12.40 -6.60
CA LEU A 308 34.99 13.03 -7.90
C LEU A 308 33.70 13.87 -7.92
N GLU A 309 33.83 15.15 -8.30
CA GLU A 309 32.69 16.03 -8.55
C GLU A 309 32.39 16.05 -10.05
N LEU A 310 31.41 15.25 -10.47
CA LEU A 310 30.98 15.16 -11.86
C LEU A 310 29.92 16.20 -12.15
N LYS A 311 30.05 16.87 -13.30
CA LYS A 311 29.00 17.72 -13.87
C LYS A 311 28.11 16.92 -14.78
N LYS A 312 26.86 17.36 -14.93
CA LYS A 312 25.94 16.79 -15.92
C LYS A 312 26.64 16.66 -17.29
N GLY A 313 26.62 15.45 -17.86
CA GLY A 313 27.27 15.10 -19.12
C GLY A 313 28.71 14.56 -18.99
N ASP A 314 29.31 14.58 -17.80
CA ASP A 314 30.65 14.01 -17.57
C ASP A 314 30.64 12.47 -17.61
N SER A 315 31.74 11.86 -18.02
CA SER A 315 31.90 10.40 -18.11
C SER A 315 33.20 9.93 -17.46
N LEU A 316 33.24 8.69 -16.95
CA LEU A 316 34.43 8.11 -16.31
C LEU A 316 34.98 6.89 -17.04
N SER A 317 36.31 6.79 -17.03
CA SER A 317 37.07 5.72 -17.66
C SER A 317 38.31 5.37 -16.83
N ILE A 318 38.70 4.10 -16.77
CA ILE A 318 40.03 3.69 -16.30
C ILE A 318 40.79 3.14 -17.51
N GLU A 319 41.84 3.83 -17.91
CA GLU A 319 42.56 3.60 -19.16
C GLU A 319 44.01 3.24 -18.94
N ILE A 320 44.50 2.31 -19.74
CA ILE A 320 45.92 2.16 -20.01
C ILE A 320 46.24 3.01 -21.25
N LEU A 321 47.06 4.05 -21.06
CA LEU A 321 47.58 4.88 -22.14
C LEU A 321 49.05 4.50 -22.40
N SER A 322 49.29 3.92 -23.56
CA SER A 322 50.62 3.58 -24.06
C SER A 322 51.03 4.54 -25.17
N HIS A 323 52.20 5.14 -25.07
CA HIS A 323 52.69 6.04 -26.11
C HIS A 323 54.20 5.98 -26.26
N ALA A 324 54.67 6.21 -27.48
CA ALA A 324 56.08 6.30 -27.79
C ALA A 324 56.28 7.09 -29.09
N ARG A 325 57.50 7.58 -29.32
CA ARG A 325 57.93 8.04 -30.65
C ARG A 325 58.43 6.85 -31.45
N LEU A 326 57.74 6.55 -32.54
CA LEU A 326 57.95 5.33 -33.32
C LEU A 326 58.45 5.66 -34.73
N GLY A 327 59.28 4.77 -35.28
CA GLY A 327 59.72 4.81 -36.66
C GLY A 327 60.75 5.89 -36.99
N THR A 328 61.19 5.94 -38.24
CA THR A 328 62.21 6.90 -38.70
C THR A 328 61.85 7.66 -39.98
N GLY A 329 60.68 7.42 -40.58
CA GLY A 329 60.26 8.10 -41.80
C GLY A 329 61.03 7.71 -43.08
N LEU A 330 61.89 6.69 -43.03
CA LEU A 330 62.69 6.22 -44.17
C LEU A 330 62.02 5.05 -44.92
N PRO A 331 62.29 4.81 -46.22
CA PRO A 331 61.57 3.79 -47.00
C PRO A 331 61.90 2.33 -46.61
N TYR A 332 63.12 2.06 -46.14
CA TYR A 332 63.59 0.73 -45.74
C TYR A 332 63.88 0.70 -44.23
N TYR A 333 63.34 -0.30 -43.51
CA TYR A 333 63.51 -0.52 -42.05
C TYR A 333 63.02 0.59 -41.10
N SER A 334 61.93 1.27 -41.44
CA SER A 334 61.38 2.39 -40.64
C SER A 334 60.29 2.05 -39.63
N TRP A 335 59.91 0.78 -39.49
CA TRP A 335 58.80 0.42 -38.62
C TRP A 335 59.24 0.34 -37.16
N GLY A 336 58.77 1.26 -36.31
CA GLY A 336 58.84 1.15 -34.86
C GLY A 336 57.59 0.46 -34.31
N ARG A 337 57.77 -0.34 -33.25
CA ARG A 337 56.67 -0.96 -32.49
C ARG A 337 56.86 -0.79 -30.99
N PHE A 338 55.76 -0.58 -30.28
CA PHE A 338 55.68 -0.51 -28.82
C PHE A 338 54.48 -1.32 -28.35
N ASP A 339 54.69 -2.64 -28.32
CA ASP A 339 53.64 -3.64 -28.11
C ASP A 339 53.74 -4.24 -26.70
N TRP A 340 52.58 -4.34 -26.05
CA TRP A 340 52.42 -4.91 -24.71
C TRP A 340 51.31 -5.95 -24.72
N ASP A 341 51.47 -7.02 -23.96
CA ASP A 341 50.40 -7.91 -23.54
C ASP A 341 50.07 -7.58 -22.09
N VAL A 342 48.78 -7.40 -21.83
CA VAL A 342 48.24 -7.37 -20.48
C VAL A 342 47.76 -8.78 -20.20
N GLU A 343 48.31 -9.42 -19.17
CA GLU A 343 47.94 -10.77 -18.75
C GLU A 343 47.43 -10.77 -17.32
N ASN A 344 46.57 -11.74 -17.00
CA ASN A 344 46.05 -11.99 -15.66
C ASN A 344 45.47 -10.72 -14.99
N SER A 345 44.72 -9.91 -15.76
CA SER A 345 44.07 -8.71 -15.26
C SER A 345 42.93 -9.08 -14.30
N ASN A 346 43.12 -8.76 -13.03
CA ASN A 346 42.14 -8.90 -11.96
C ASN A 346 41.87 -7.50 -11.40
N CYS A 347 40.75 -6.91 -11.80
CA CYS A 347 40.43 -5.52 -11.46
C CYS A 347 39.04 -5.41 -10.86
N THR A 348 38.86 -4.46 -9.93
CA THR A 348 37.57 -4.14 -9.33
C THR A 348 37.45 -2.63 -9.20
N ILE A 349 36.29 -2.08 -9.57
CA ILE A 349 35.90 -0.71 -9.31
C ILE A 349 34.60 -0.72 -8.51
N ASN A 350 34.58 0.01 -7.41
CA ASN A 350 33.35 0.35 -6.69
C ASN A 350 33.07 1.84 -6.87
N LEU A 351 31.85 2.18 -7.28
CA LEU A 351 31.36 3.56 -7.27
C LEU A 351 30.24 3.66 -6.25
N SER A 352 30.31 4.64 -5.37
CA SER A 352 29.23 4.96 -4.44
C SER A 352 28.91 6.45 -4.40
N GLU A 353 27.65 6.77 -4.18
CA GLU A 353 27.19 8.13 -3.87
C GLU A 353 26.03 8.13 -2.87
N ASP A 354 25.99 9.17 -2.04
CA ASP A 354 24.80 9.56 -1.27
C ASP A 354 23.93 10.45 -2.17
N SER A 355 22.92 9.84 -2.78
CA SER A 355 22.17 10.40 -3.88
C SER A 355 20.94 11.17 -3.39
N GLU A 356 20.98 12.50 -3.47
CA GLU A 356 19.85 13.39 -3.11
C GLU A 356 19.38 14.19 -4.33
N VAL A 357 18.07 14.36 -4.47
CA VAL A 357 17.43 15.18 -5.53
C VAL A 357 16.55 16.23 -4.88
N LYS A 358 16.58 17.46 -5.41
CA LYS A 358 15.83 18.61 -4.91
C LYS A 358 14.35 18.28 -4.67
N PRO A 359 13.71 18.87 -3.64
CA PRO A 359 12.29 18.69 -3.38
C PRO A 359 11.42 19.02 -4.60
N SER A 360 10.26 18.37 -4.70
CA SER A 360 9.29 18.59 -5.76
C SER A 360 7.87 18.62 -5.20
N TYR A 361 6.94 19.24 -5.92
CA TYR A 361 5.53 19.27 -5.53
C TYR A 361 4.75 18.21 -6.27
N THR A 362 3.74 17.64 -5.62
CA THR A 362 2.78 16.72 -6.24
C THR A 362 1.36 17.10 -5.86
N ASP A 363 0.39 16.69 -6.68
CA ASP A 363 -1.02 16.74 -6.33
C ASP A 363 -1.39 15.55 -5.46
N VAL A 364 -2.23 15.82 -4.47
CA VAL A 364 -2.78 14.81 -3.57
C VAL A 364 -4.25 15.07 -3.30
N VAL A 365 -4.95 14.01 -2.92
CA VAL A 365 -6.32 14.07 -2.41
C VAL A 365 -6.29 13.59 -0.96
N GLN A 366 -6.89 14.35 -0.04
CA GLN A 366 -7.05 13.92 1.35
C GLN A 366 -8.07 12.77 1.46
N ILE A 367 -7.82 11.82 2.37
CA ILE A 367 -8.56 10.55 2.40
C ILE A 367 -10.06 10.72 2.71
N HIS A 368 -10.42 11.75 3.50
CA HIS A 368 -11.80 12.04 3.84
C HIS A 368 -12.59 12.44 2.58
N GLU A 369 -12.04 13.40 1.84
CA GLU A 369 -12.58 13.89 0.58
C GLU A 369 -12.68 12.77 -0.45
N LEU A 370 -11.66 11.89 -0.52
CA LEU A 370 -11.68 10.73 -1.42
C LEU A 370 -12.82 9.76 -1.08
N LEU A 371 -13.02 9.44 0.21
CA LEU A 371 -14.09 8.56 0.66
C LEU A 371 -15.47 9.17 0.42
N GLU A 372 -15.67 10.45 0.75
CA GLU A 372 -16.90 11.20 0.48
C GLU A 372 -17.21 11.18 -1.03
N LYS A 373 -16.21 11.46 -1.86
CA LYS A 373 -16.35 11.45 -3.32
C LYS A 373 -16.71 10.08 -3.88
N GLU A 374 -16.03 9.03 -3.43
CA GLU A 374 -16.33 7.66 -3.87
C GLU A 374 -17.76 7.24 -3.47
N VAL A 375 -18.19 7.59 -2.25
CA VAL A 375 -19.57 7.34 -1.81
C VAL A 375 -20.57 8.11 -2.67
N GLU A 376 -20.29 9.37 -3.00
CA GLU A 376 -21.11 10.18 -3.89
C GLU A 376 -21.19 9.58 -5.30
N ILE A 377 -20.05 9.19 -5.89
CA ILE A 377 -19.98 8.58 -7.23
C ILE A 377 -20.80 7.29 -7.29
N ILE A 378 -20.67 6.46 -6.26
CA ILE A 378 -21.32 5.15 -6.18
C ILE A 378 -22.80 5.26 -5.85
N SER A 379 -23.19 6.14 -4.93
CA SER A 379 -24.54 6.21 -4.39
C SER A 379 -25.43 7.30 -5.00
N GLY A 380 -24.82 8.30 -5.63
CA GLY A 380 -25.49 9.52 -6.08
C GLY A 380 -25.92 10.46 -4.96
N LYS A 381 -25.55 10.17 -3.70
CA LYS A 381 -25.90 10.97 -2.52
C LYS A 381 -24.71 11.78 -2.05
N GLU A 382 -24.90 13.09 -1.95
CA GLU A 382 -23.92 14.03 -1.40
C GLU A 382 -23.90 13.97 0.13
N LYS A 383 -22.77 14.37 0.74
CA LYS A 383 -22.59 14.53 2.21
C LYS A 383 -23.02 13.29 2.99
N SER A 384 -22.66 12.13 2.46
CA SER A 384 -23.09 10.81 2.92
C SER A 384 -21.94 9.98 3.47
N PHE A 385 -20.81 10.61 3.82
CA PHE A 385 -19.71 9.97 4.54
C PHE A 385 -19.45 10.63 5.90
N TYR A 386 -19.01 9.82 6.87
CA TYR A 386 -18.66 10.28 8.21
C TYR A 386 -17.55 9.41 8.82
N SER A 387 -16.54 10.03 9.43
CA SER A 387 -15.51 9.31 10.17
C SER A 387 -14.82 10.22 11.18
N GLU A 388 -14.85 9.86 12.46
CA GLU A 388 -14.09 10.60 13.49
C GLU A 388 -12.57 10.41 13.32
N LEU A 389 -12.13 9.35 12.63
CA LEU A 389 -10.71 9.05 12.40
C LEU A 389 -10.06 9.85 11.28
N PHE A 390 -10.82 10.11 10.22
CA PHE A 390 -10.36 10.81 9.03
C PHE A 390 -10.88 12.25 8.96
N GLY A 391 -11.86 12.60 9.79
CA GLY A 391 -12.44 13.93 9.88
C GLY A 391 -11.48 14.97 10.47
N ARG A 392 -11.74 16.23 10.12
CA ARG A 392 -10.95 17.41 10.55
C ARG A 392 -11.87 18.49 11.12
N LYS A 393 -11.36 19.33 12.01
CA LYS A 393 -12.13 20.43 12.63
C LYS A 393 -12.72 21.37 11.59
N GLU A 394 -11.96 21.66 10.53
CA GLU A 394 -12.41 22.47 9.39
C GLU A 394 -13.63 21.90 8.65
N LEU A 395 -13.82 20.57 8.69
CA LEU A 395 -14.96 19.88 8.09
C LEU A 395 -16.15 19.78 9.06
N GLY A 396 -16.05 20.38 10.26
CA GLY A 396 -17.09 20.37 11.29
C GLY A 396 -16.98 19.21 12.30
N TYR A 397 -15.84 18.52 12.37
CA TYR A 397 -15.58 17.52 13.42
C TYR A 397 -15.12 18.19 14.72
N GLU A 398 -15.34 17.53 15.86
CA GLU A 398 -14.94 18.06 17.16
C GLU A 398 -13.40 18.17 17.29
N ASN A 399 -12.70 17.16 16.79
CA ASN A 399 -11.24 17.08 16.78
C ASN A 399 -10.74 16.55 15.43
N ASP A 400 -9.49 16.85 15.11
CA ASP A 400 -8.81 16.20 14.00
C ASP A 400 -8.59 14.73 14.37
N GLY A 401 -9.01 13.84 13.48
CA GLY A 401 -8.87 12.41 13.68
C GLY A 401 -7.42 11.96 13.59
N GLU A 402 -7.11 10.82 14.22
CA GLU A 402 -5.76 10.24 14.27
C GLU A 402 -5.12 10.07 12.86
N PHE A 403 -5.94 9.78 11.84
CA PHE A 403 -5.51 9.53 10.47
C PHE A 403 -6.01 10.59 9.49
N SER A 404 -6.39 11.76 9.98
CA SER A 404 -6.90 12.87 9.18
C SER A 404 -5.90 13.42 8.15
N GLY A 405 -4.60 13.24 8.41
CA GLY A 405 -3.51 13.64 7.53
C GLY A 405 -3.21 12.67 6.37
N ILE A 406 -3.90 11.53 6.27
CA ILE A 406 -3.67 10.60 5.16
C ILE A 406 -4.10 11.25 3.85
N THR A 407 -3.19 11.25 2.88
CA THR A 407 -3.44 11.67 1.52
C THR A 407 -3.15 10.53 0.54
N VAL A 408 -3.76 10.58 -0.63
CA VAL A 408 -3.52 9.68 -1.75
C VAL A 408 -2.92 10.47 -2.90
N SER A 409 -1.81 9.96 -3.45
CA SER A 409 -1.24 10.41 -4.72
C SER A 409 -1.04 9.21 -5.67
N ASN A 410 -0.55 9.50 -6.87
CA ASN A 410 -0.29 8.53 -7.92
C ASN A 410 1.06 8.83 -8.60
N GLY A 411 1.73 7.80 -9.11
CA GLY A 411 3.05 7.93 -9.75
C GLY A 411 3.13 9.00 -10.84
N LEU A 412 2.08 9.17 -11.68
CA LEU A 412 2.05 10.23 -12.70
C LEU A 412 2.03 11.64 -12.08
N TRP A 413 1.22 11.85 -11.04
CA TRP A 413 1.19 13.12 -10.32
C TRP A 413 2.50 13.41 -9.60
N ILE A 414 3.16 12.40 -9.05
CA ILE A 414 4.49 12.52 -8.42
C ILE A 414 5.56 12.91 -9.44
N ARG A 415 5.40 12.45 -10.69
CA ARG A 415 6.25 12.80 -11.82
C ARG A 415 5.92 14.17 -12.45
N GLY A 416 4.87 14.85 -12.00
CA GLY A 416 4.45 16.15 -12.53
C GLY A 416 3.64 16.09 -13.84
N PHE A 417 3.06 14.94 -14.18
CA PHE A 417 2.06 14.84 -15.24
C PHE A 417 0.71 15.36 -14.77
N ASP A 418 -0.03 16.07 -15.65
CA ASP A 418 -1.32 16.67 -15.31
C ASP A 418 -2.45 15.78 -15.83
N SER A 419 -3.39 15.46 -14.94
CA SER A 419 -4.66 14.79 -15.21
C SER A 419 -5.45 15.29 -16.44
N LYS A 420 -5.22 16.53 -16.89
CA LYS A 420 -5.92 17.11 -18.05
C LYS A 420 -5.40 16.63 -19.41
N GLU A 421 -4.11 16.33 -19.52
CA GLU A 421 -3.44 15.96 -20.77
C GLU A 421 -3.03 14.48 -20.76
N ASP A 422 -2.84 13.92 -19.57
CA ASP A 422 -2.23 12.61 -19.35
C ASP A 422 -3.24 11.59 -18.79
N LYS A 423 -2.83 10.32 -18.72
CA LYS A 423 -3.66 9.25 -18.17
C LYS A 423 -4.06 9.56 -16.72
N LYS A 424 -5.35 9.41 -16.41
CA LYS A 424 -5.90 9.81 -15.12
C LYS A 424 -5.72 8.72 -14.05
N PRO A 425 -5.30 9.09 -12.83
CA PRO A 425 -5.31 8.17 -11.70
C PRO A 425 -6.72 7.64 -11.46
N SER A 426 -6.82 6.35 -11.16
CA SER A 426 -8.09 5.71 -10.86
C SER A 426 -7.98 4.81 -9.64
N ILE A 427 -9.09 4.67 -8.94
CA ILE A 427 -9.19 3.85 -7.74
C ILE A 427 -10.63 3.38 -7.55
N SER A 428 -10.81 2.34 -6.76
CA SER A 428 -12.14 1.89 -6.35
C SER A 428 -12.33 2.06 -4.84
N PHE A 429 -13.57 2.29 -4.40
CA PHE A 429 -13.91 2.28 -2.98
C PHE A 429 -13.41 1.03 -2.24
N LYS A 430 -13.46 -0.16 -2.87
CA LYS A 430 -12.94 -1.40 -2.27
C LYS A 430 -11.44 -1.32 -2.01
N GLU A 431 -10.66 -0.85 -2.97
CA GLU A 431 -9.20 -0.69 -2.80
C GLU A 431 -8.88 0.29 -1.67
N ILE A 432 -9.63 1.39 -1.56
CA ILE A 432 -9.47 2.37 -0.48
C ILE A 432 -9.82 1.73 0.86
N PHE A 433 -11.01 1.15 0.99
CA PHE A 433 -11.48 0.58 2.25
C PHE A 433 -10.58 -0.56 2.73
N ASP A 434 -10.21 -1.49 1.86
CA ASP A 434 -9.36 -2.63 2.25
C ASP A 434 -7.95 -2.15 2.64
N SER A 435 -7.42 -1.14 1.95
CA SER A 435 -6.13 -0.53 2.28
C SER A 435 -6.17 0.22 3.61
N LEU A 436 -7.25 0.96 3.90
CA LEU A 436 -7.46 1.61 5.20
C LEU A 436 -7.73 0.59 6.31
N ASN A 437 -8.47 -0.48 6.05
CA ASN A 437 -8.66 -1.59 6.98
C ASN A 437 -7.29 -2.17 7.34
N ALA A 438 -6.44 -2.44 6.34
CA ALA A 438 -5.09 -2.96 6.56
C ALA A 438 -4.21 -1.98 7.34
N CYS A 439 -4.13 -0.72 6.87
CA CYS A 439 -3.21 0.27 7.43
C CYS A 439 -3.68 0.79 8.78
N CYS A 440 -4.96 1.11 8.94
CA CYS A 440 -5.51 1.83 10.10
C CYS A 440 -6.31 0.94 11.06
N GLY A 441 -6.69 -0.30 10.67
CA GLY A 441 -7.48 -1.17 11.54
C GLY A 441 -8.92 -0.67 11.73
N VAL A 442 -9.62 -0.44 10.62
CA VAL A 442 -10.98 0.15 10.60
C VAL A 442 -12.04 -0.82 10.09
N GLY A 443 -13.28 -0.69 10.59
CA GLY A 443 -14.48 -1.31 10.03
C GLY A 443 -15.41 -0.25 9.43
N MET A 444 -16.51 -0.67 8.79
CA MET A 444 -17.50 0.26 8.22
C MET A 444 -18.93 -0.15 8.55
N MET A 445 -19.85 0.81 8.53
CA MET A 445 -21.29 0.57 8.64
C MET A 445 -22.11 1.62 7.89
N ILE A 446 -23.36 1.30 7.60
CA ILE A 446 -24.36 2.29 7.18
C ILE A 446 -25.12 2.79 8.41
N GLU A 447 -25.00 4.08 8.66
CA GLU A 447 -25.77 4.75 9.70
C GLU A 447 -27.04 5.37 9.11
N LYS A 448 -28.19 5.03 9.71
CA LYS A 448 -29.49 5.62 9.38
C LYS A 448 -29.73 6.86 10.23
N ILE A 449 -29.93 8.01 9.59
CA ILE A 449 -30.25 9.30 10.22
C ILE A 449 -31.58 9.79 9.66
N GLY A 450 -32.67 9.48 10.37
CA GLY A 450 -34.01 9.71 9.85
C GLY A 450 -34.24 8.93 8.56
N PHE A 451 -34.52 9.65 7.46
CA PHE A 451 -34.70 9.07 6.11
C PHE A 451 -33.40 8.98 5.30
N ASN A 452 -32.29 9.51 5.82
CA ASN A 452 -30.99 9.51 5.14
C ASN A 452 -30.11 8.37 5.64
N GLU A 453 -29.19 7.95 4.78
CA GLU A 453 -28.17 6.95 5.07
C GLU A 453 -26.82 7.58 4.82
N ARG A 454 -25.85 7.32 5.71
CA ARG A 454 -24.45 7.68 5.49
C ARG A 454 -23.55 6.49 5.77
N LEU A 455 -22.46 6.39 5.03
CA LEU A 455 -21.37 5.48 5.33
C LEU A 455 -20.57 6.03 6.51
N ARG A 456 -20.31 5.20 7.51
CA ARG A 456 -19.45 5.50 8.64
C ARG A 456 -18.27 4.53 8.71
N ILE A 457 -17.05 5.05 8.84
CA ILE A 457 -15.82 4.25 8.99
C ILE A 457 -15.13 4.62 10.31
N GLU A 458 -14.82 3.61 11.14
CA GLU A 458 -14.27 3.78 12.49
C GLU A 458 -13.31 2.65 12.87
N ASN A 459 -12.56 2.81 13.96
CA ASN A 459 -11.61 1.82 14.45
C ASN A 459 -12.34 0.54 14.87
N LEU A 460 -11.68 -0.63 14.76
CA LEU A 460 -12.28 -1.92 15.12
C LEU A 460 -12.87 -1.96 16.54
N ASP A 461 -12.26 -1.25 17.50
CA ASP A 461 -12.77 -1.14 18.88
C ASP A 461 -14.20 -0.55 18.95
N PHE A 462 -14.59 0.30 17.99
CA PHE A 462 -15.95 0.85 17.86
C PHE A 462 -17.00 -0.27 17.73
N PHE A 463 -16.66 -1.34 17.01
CA PHE A 463 -17.57 -2.43 16.68
C PHE A 463 -17.64 -3.51 17.77
N TYR A 464 -16.75 -3.45 18.78
CA TYR A 464 -16.63 -4.44 19.88
C TYR A 464 -16.53 -3.75 21.24
N MET A 465 -17.52 -2.93 21.57
CA MET A 465 -17.51 -2.08 22.77
C MET A 465 -17.53 -2.92 24.06
N PRO A 466 -16.65 -2.65 25.05
CA PRO A 466 -16.56 -3.45 26.29
C PRO A 466 -17.68 -3.17 27.31
N TYR A 467 -18.77 -2.55 26.88
CA TYR A 467 -19.88 -2.11 27.74
C TYR A 467 -21.07 -3.06 27.61
N VAL A 468 -21.72 -3.40 28.73
CA VAL A 468 -23.01 -4.10 28.65
C VAL A 468 -24.07 -3.12 28.20
N THR A 469 -24.64 -3.37 27.03
CA THR A 469 -25.64 -2.51 26.39
C THR A 469 -27.05 -3.10 26.44
N MET A 470 -27.13 -4.42 26.65
CA MET A 470 -28.38 -5.18 26.73
C MET A 470 -28.26 -6.36 27.71
N GLU A 471 -29.33 -6.61 28.45
CA GLU A 471 -29.49 -7.78 29.32
C GLU A 471 -30.75 -8.56 28.91
N LEU A 472 -30.61 -9.89 28.75
CA LEU A 472 -31.75 -10.75 28.47
C LEU A 472 -32.55 -11.00 29.75
N PRO A 473 -33.89 -10.82 29.72
CA PRO A 473 -34.72 -10.81 30.92
C PRO A 473 -34.93 -12.20 31.53
N PHE A 474 -34.70 -13.29 30.81
CA PHE A 474 -34.96 -14.66 31.29
C PHE A 474 -33.74 -15.57 31.10
N VAL A 475 -33.75 -16.71 31.79
CA VAL A 475 -32.75 -17.77 31.57
C VAL A 475 -32.88 -18.29 30.14
N VAL A 476 -31.74 -18.47 29.47
CA VAL A 476 -31.68 -18.97 28.09
C VAL A 476 -31.75 -20.51 28.07
N SER A 477 -32.28 -21.07 26.99
CA SER A 477 -32.42 -22.52 26.78
C SER A 477 -31.55 -23.01 25.61
N GLU A 478 -31.35 -24.33 25.51
CA GLU A 478 -30.61 -24.98 24.41
C GLU A 478 -29.21 -24.40 24.20
N VAL A 479 -28.43 -24.26 25.27
CA VAL A 479 -27.08 -23.69 25.20
C VAL A 479 -26.13 -24.67 24.52
N ASP A 480 -25.57 -24.24 23.39
CA ASP A 480 -24.52 -24.92 22.63
C ASP A 480 -23.25 -24.06 22.62
N ILE A 481 -22.13 -24.62 23.10
CA ILE A 481 -20.83 -23.93 23.14
C ILE A 481 -19.88 -24.67 22.20
N SER A 482 -19.31 -23.95 21.24
CA SER A 482 -18.37 -24.51 20.27
C SER A 482 -17.18 -23.57 20.05
N PRO A 483 -15.99 -24.09 19.68
CA PRO A 483 -14.85 -23.24 19.33
C PRO A 483 -15.15 -22.30 18.16
N ALA A 484 -14.70 -21.05 18.26
CA ALA A 484 -14.80 -20.05 17.20
C ALA A 484 -13.58 -20.09 16.29
N ILE A 485 -13.40 -21.21 15.56
CA ILE A 485 -12.24 -21.50 14.70
C ILE A 485 -11.99 -20.39 13.66
N ASP A 486 -13.04 -19.67 13.26
CA ASP A 486 -12.94 -18.53 12.35
C ASP A 486 -12.08 -17.37 12.86
N PHE A 487 -11.86 -17.27 14.17
CA PHE A 487 -10.98 -16.28 14.79
C PHE A 487 -9.62 -16.85 15.21
N MET A 488 -9.37 -18.14 14.97
CA MET A 488 -8.11 -18.79 15.31
C MET A 488 -7.25 -18.91 14.04
N TYR A 489 -6.06 -18.32 14.08
CA TYR A 489 -5.10 -18.29 12.98
C TYR A 489 -3.75 -18.76 13.49
N SER A 490 -3.03 -19.59 12.75
CA SER A 490 -1.67 -20.06 13.09
C SER A 490 -0.57 -19.20 12.48
N SER A 491 -0.90 -18.47 11.41
CA SER A 491 -0.01 -17.52 10.76
C SER A 491 -0.71 -16.22 10.41
N TYR A 492 0.10 -15.17 10.20
CA TYR A 492 -0.36 -13.83 9.89
C TYR A 492 0.52 -13.20 8.81
N GLU A 493 -0.10 -12.42 7.92
CA GLU A 493 0.60 -11.52 7.01
C GLU A 493 0.05 -10.10 7.12
N PHE A 494 0.95 -9.12 7.29
CA PHE A 494 0.62 -7.70 7.36
C PHE A 494 1.49 -6.89 6.41
N GLY A 495 0.96 -5.79 5.88
CA GLY A 495 1.71 -4.88 5.01
C GLY A 495 1.04 -4.64 3.67
N TYR A 496 1.82 -4.71 2.60
CA TYR A 496 1.41 -4.28 1.26
C TYR A 496 1.50 -5.40 0.24
N LYS A 497 0.64 -5.37 -0.78
CA LYS A 497 0.75 -6.26 -1.95
C LYS A 497 1.92 -5.87 -2.88
N LYS A 498 2.32 -4.61 -2.84
CA LYS A 498 3.47 -4.04 -3.56
C LYS A 498 4.27 -3.14 -2.62
N GLY A 499 5.60 -3.16 -2.72
CA GLY A 499 6.49 -2.39 -1.86
C GLY A 499 7.39 -3.29 -1.01
N GLY A 500 8.45 -2.72 -0.45
CA GLY A 500 9.51 -3.44 0.27
C GLY A 500 10.61 -4.01 -0.62
N ASP A 501 10.25 -4.54 -1.80
CA ASP A 501 11.16 -5.16 -2.77
C ASP A 501 11.14 -4.47 -4.15
N GLY A 502 12.04 -4.91 -5.04
CA GLY A 502 12.10 -4.50 -6.44
C GLY A 502 12.89 -3.23 -6.72
N TYR A 503 13.42 -2.53 -5.72
CA TYR A 503 14.29 -1.34 -5.91
C TYR A 503 15.74 -1.76 -6.16
N GLU A 504 15.99 -2.35 -7.34
CA GLU A 504 17.31 -2.87 -7.74
C GLU A 504 18.40 -1.78 -7.74
N GLU A 505 18.01 -0.51 -7.87
CA GLU A 505 18.95 0.60 -7.95
C GLU A 505 19.54 1.01 -6.59
N ALA A 506 18.86 0.81 -5.45
CA ALA A 506 19.35 1.30 -4.15
C ALA A 506 19.93 0.18 -3.27
N THR A 507 21.25 0.20 -3.06
CA THR A 507 21.95 -0.70 -2.14
C THR A 507 21.95 -0.13 -0.72
N GLY A 508 20.78 0.17 -0.16
CA GLY A 508 20.66 0.73 1.19
C GLY A 508 19.54 0.02 1.92
N ILE A 509 19.80 -0.36 3.17
CA ILE A 509 18.87 -0.97 4.13
C ILE A 509 17.43 -0.53 3.82
N GLY A 510 16.71 -1.48 3.23
CA GLY A 510 15.63 -1.26 2.28
C GLY A 510 14.42 -0.50 2.81
N GLU A 511 13.51 -0.24 1.90
CA GLU A 511 12.15 0.19 2.25
C GLU A 511 11.57 -0.68 3.37
N TYR A 512 10.91 -0.08 4.36
CA TYR A 512 10.33 -0.76 5.53
C TYR A 512 8.82 -1.02 5.39
N ASN A 513 8.16 -0.35 4.44
CA ASN A 513 6.77 -0.59 4.08
C ASN A 513 6.68 -1.61 2.94
N GLY A 514 6.77 -2.89 3.30
CA GLY A 514 6.47 -4.02 2.42
C GLY A 514 5.54 -5.01 3.11
N LYS A 515 5.85 -6.30 3.04
CA LYS A 515 5.09 -7.39 3.65
C LYS A 515 5.93 -8.10 4.71
N ALA A 516 5.32 -8.39 5.86
CA ALA A 516 5.91 -9.20 6.92
C ALA A 516 4.98 -10.35 7.32
N SER A 517 5.58 -11.50 7.63
CA SER A 517 4.91 -12.73 8.01
C SER A 517 5.26 -13.12 9.45
N TYR A 518 4.26 -13.59 10.18
CA TYR A 518 4.36 -13.97 11.59
C TYR A 518 3.67 -15.31 11.85
N SER A 519 4.09 -16.02 12.90
CA SER A 519 3.43 -17.22 13.43
C SER A 519 3.14 -17.08 14.92
N ASN A 520 2.40 -18.04 15.45
CA ASN A 520 2.20 -18.21 16.89
C ASN A 520 2.31 -19.70 17.27
N ILE A 521 1.88 -20.03 18.48
CA ILE A 521 1.96 -21.38 19.05
C ILE A 521 0.91 -22.38 18.54
N LEU A 522 -0.11 -21.93 17.79
CA LEU A 522 -1.15 -22.81 17.26
C LEU A 522 -0.60 -23.63 16.08
N ASP A 523 -0.59 -24.95 16.23
CA ASP A 523 0.00 -25.91 15.30
C ASP A 523 -1.02 -26.89 14.66
N HIS A 524 -2.23 -26.95 15.21
CA HIS A 524 -3.30 -27.86 14.79
C HIS A 524 -4.38 -27.19 13.91
N ILE A 525 -4.14 -25.94 13.49
CA ILE A 525 -5.03 -25.17 12.61
C ILE A 525 -4.20 -24.63 11.45
N ASP A 526 -4.64 -24.85 10.22
CA ASP A 526 -4.05 -24.27 9.01
C ASP A 526 -4.91 -23.10 8.52
N ARG A 527 -4.71 -21.92 9.14
CA ARG A 527 -5.40 -20.67 8.77
C ARG A 527 -4.45 -19.49 8.88
N ASN A 528 -4.31 -18.76 7.79
CA ASN A 528 -3.56 -17.51 7.71
C ASN A 528 -4.52 -16.31 7.75
N LEU A 529 -4.24 -15.32 8.62
CA LEU A 529 -4.87 -14.00 8.54
C LEU A 529 -3.98 -13.10 7.68
N SER A 530 -4.37 -12.92 6.41
CA SER A 530 -3.66 -12.04 5.47
C SER A 530 -4.40 -10.70 5.35
N VAL A 531 -3.74 -9.63 5.80
CA VAL A 531 -4.27 -8.26 5.84
C VAL A 531 -3.29 -7.36 5.10
N LEU A 532 -3.49 -7.25 3.78
CA LEU A 532 -2.57 -6.55 2.89
C LEU A 532 -3.26 -5.40 2.15
N SER A 533 -2.60 -4.26 2.12
CA SER A 533 -3.04 -3.05 1.43
C SER A 533 -2.79 -3.14 -0.08
N ASP A 534 -3.77 -2.71 -0.88
CA ASP A 534 -3.64 -2.53 -2.33
C ASP A 534 -2.91 -1.22 -2.68
N ILE A 535 -3.11 -0.19 -1.86
CA ILE A 535 -2.44 1.10 -1.98
C ILE A 535 -1.11 1.04 -1.24
N ARG A 536 -0.04 1.48 -1.89
CA ARG A 536 1.31 1.46 -1.34
C ARG A 536 1.46 2.51 -0.24
N ALA A 537 2.44 2.36 0.65
CA ALA A 537 2.89 3.45 1.52
C ALA A 537 4.41 3.52 1.62
N ASP A 538 5.12 2.82 0.74
CA ASP A 538 6.56 2.93 0.67
C ASP A 538 7.00 4.33 0.26
N SER A 539 8.08 4.77 0.89
CA SER A 539 8.75 6.05 0.62
C SER A 539 9.67 5.96 -0.61
N SER A 540 10.11 4.76 -0.97
CA SER A 540 10.96 4.51 -2.14
C SER A 540 10.23 4.76 -3.47
N MET A 541 8.97 4.35 -3.64
CA MET A 541 8.26 4.56 -4.91
C MET A 541 8.12 6.04 -5.26
N PRO A 542 7.63 6.93 -4.37
CA PRO A 542 7.57 8.35 -4.66
C PRO A 542 8.95 8.95 -5.03
N GLU A 543 10.02 8.49 -4.37
CA GLU A 543 11.39 8.91 -4.67
C GLU A 543 11.85 8.51 -6.07
N PHE A 544 11.65 7.25 -6.46
CA PHE A 544 12.05 6.80 -7.80
C PHE A 544 11.15 7.38 -8.90
N ALA A 545 9.87 7.55 -8.63
CA ALA A 545 8.95 8.21 -9.55
C ALA A 545 9.40 9.65 -9.81
N ARG A 546 9.58 10.47 -8.77
CA ARG A 546 9.93 11.90 -8.95
C ARG A 546 11.31 12.12 -9.61
N ARG A 547 12.25 11.17 -9.50
CA ARG A 547 13.54 11.23 -10.21
C ARG A 547 13.36 11.22 -11.72
N LYS A 548 12.29 10.58 -12.23
CA LYS A 548 11.90 10.60 -13.64
C LYS A 548 10.79 11.63 -13.92
N HIS A 549 10.98 12.86 -13.41
CA HIS A 549 10.02 13.96 -13.56
C HIS A 549 9.78 14.34 -15.03
N LYS A 550 8.54 14.72 -15.39
CA LYS A 550 8.10 15.09 -16.74
C LYS A 550 8.99 16.14 -17.41
N SER A 551 9.48 17.13 -16.65
CA SER A 551 10.37 18.17 -17.18
C SER A 551 11.71 17.65 -17.72
N THR A 552 12.12 16.46 -17.29
CA THR A 552 13.39 15.81 -17.66
C THR A 552 13.20 14.54 -18.47
N HIS A 553 12.12 13.80 -18.18
CA HIS A 553 11.81 12.49 -18.76
C HIS A 553 10.33 12.45 -19.22
N PRO A 554 9.93 13.33 -20.19
CA PRO A 554 8.53 13.45 -20.60
C PRO A 554 8.01 12.26 -21.42
N LEU A 555 8.91 11.46 -22.00
CA LEU A 555 8.57 10.35 -22.90
C LEU A 555 8.77 8.97 -22.27
N ASP A 556 9.28 8.93 -21.04
CA ASP A 556 9.59 7.67 -20.37
C ASP A 556 8.35 7.17 -19.62
N ASP A 557 8.04 5.89 -19.76
CA ASP A 557 7.09 5.21 -18.88
C ASP A 557 7.83 4.67 -17.65
N THR A 558 7.21 4.75 -16.48
CA THR A 558 7.71 4.06 -15.28
C THR A 558 6.74 3.01 -14.80
N ARG A 559 7.27 1.96 -14.19
CA ARG A 559 6.45 0.92 -13.55
C ARG A 559 5.55 1.44 -12.42
N TYR A 560 5.78 2.66 -11.95
CA TYR A 560 5.06 3.29 -10.85
C TYR A 560 3.92 4.19 -11.28
N ASP A 561 3.81 4.52 -12.58
CA ASP A 561 2.86 5.51 -13.10
C ASP A 561 1.41 5.20 -12.71
N MET A 562 1.05 3.92 -12.64
CA MET A 562 -0.31 3.48 -12.29
C MET A 562 -0.50 3.11 -10.82
N ASP A 563 0.54 3.23 -9.99
CA ASP A 563 0.47 2.87 -8.58
C ASP A 563 -0.05 4.07 -7.76
N ASN A 564 -1.00 3.78 -6.88
CA ASN A 564 -1.48 4.74 -5.87
C ASN A 564 -0.68 4.57 -4.58
N VAL A 565 -0.46 5.67 -3.87
CA VAL A 565 0.31 5.69 -2.63
C VAL A 565 -0.35 6.55 -1.56
N PHE A 566 -0.35 6.03 -0.33
CA PHE A 566 -0.64 6.79 0.86
C PHE A 566 0.58 7.60 1.28
N ILE A 567 0.36 8.88 1.56
CA ILE A 567 1.35 9.76 2.17
C ILE A 567 0.72 10.32 3.45
N ASP A 568 1.32 10.01 4.60
CA ASP A 568 0.97 10.63 5.88
C ASP A 568 1.47 12.06 5.88
N ALA A 569 0.56 13.02 5.89
CA ALA A 569 0.85 14.43 5.74
C ALA A 569 0.42 15.24 6.96
N LEU A 570 0.95 16.46 7.04
CA LEU A 570 0.61 17.48 8.01
C LEU A 570 0.34 18.81 7.31
N GLU A 571 -0.50 19.63 7.94
CA GLU A 571 -0.63 21.04 7.58
C GLU A 571 0.70 21.78 7.80
N SER A 572 0.95 22.80 6.98
CA SER A 572 2.06 23.73 7.17
C SER A 572 1.53 25.15 7.45
N GLU A 573 2.43 26.12 7.63
CA GLU A 573 2.05 27.55 7.71
C GLU A 573 1.52 28.11 6.37
N THR A 574 1.60 27.32 5.30
CA THR A 574 1.10 27.64 3.97
C THR A 574 0.02 26.64 3.56
N ASP A 575 -0.68 26.89 2.44
CA ASP A 575 -1.68 25.95 1.92
C ASP A 575 -1.10 24.61 1.41
N ILE A 576 0.23 24.46 1.42
CA ILE A 576 0.96 23.27 0.97
C ILE A 576 1.10 22.28 2.13
N LEU A 577 0.78 21.01 1.87
CA LEU A 577 0.99 19.92 2.81
C LEU A 577 2.46 19.48 2.84
N ILE A 578 2.92 19.01 4.01
CA ILE A 578 4.25 18.44 4.18
C ILE A 578 4.17 16.99 4.66
N GLU A 579 5.19 16.18 4.33
CA GLU A 579 5.27 14.80 4.78
C GLU A 579 5.50 14.72 6.30
N ARG A 580 4.73 13.88 6.99
CA ARG A 580 4.93 13.60 8.41
C ARG A 580 6.24 12.83 8.62
N LYS A 581 7.12 13.40 9.45
CA LYS A 581 8.42 12.83 9.85
C LYS A 581 8.39 12.16 11.22
N TRP A 582 9.47 11.48 11.58
CA TRP A 582 9.54 10.70 12.82
C TRP A 582 9.39 11.54 14.09
N GLN A 583 9.83 12.81 14.06
CA GLN A 583 9.81 13.75 15.18
C GLN A 583 8.40 14.04 15.69
N HIS A 584 7.37 13.74 14.89
CA HIS A 584 5.97 13.96 15.26
C HIS A 584 5.37 12.83 16.10
N ASP A 585 5.93 11.61 16.03
CA ASP A 585 5.29 10.42 16.62
C ASP A 585 6.24 9.59 17.51
N PHE A 586 7.55 9.80 17.41
CA PHE A 586 8.58 8.98 18.05
C PHE A 586 9.50 9.81 18.94
N ASP A 587 9.89 9.23 20.07
CA ASP A 587 10.71 9.89 21.10
C ASP A 587 12.17 10.03 20.66
N LYS A 588 12.62 9.14 19.77
CA LYS A 588 14.00 9.07 19.26
C LYS A 588 14.03 8.81 17.77
N GLN A 589 15.14 9.22 17.15
CA GLN A 589 15.42 8.95 15.75
C GLN A 589 15.35 7.44 15.48
N PRO A 590 14.63 7.00 14.42
CA PRO A 590 14.55 5.59 14.07
C PRO A 590 15.93 4.98 13.80
N GLU A 591 16.12 3.73 14.24
CA GLU A 591 17.35 2.97 14.01
C GLU A 591 17.16 1.91 12.92
N GLY A 592 18.26 1.42 12.36
CA GLY A 592 18.23 0.28 11.43
C GLY A 592 17.69 0.64 10.05
N ILE A 593 17.72 1.92 9.67
CA ILE A 593 17.48 2.44 8.32
C ILE A 593 18.64 3.38 7.93
N TYR A 594 18.87 3.54 6.64
CA TYR A 594 20.02 4.30 6.12
C TYR A 594 19.92 5.81 6.41
N ASP A 595 18.75 6.42 6.19
CA ASP A 595 18.54 7.86 6.41
C ASP A 595 17.21 8.11 7.14
N PRO A 596 17.23 8.19 8.48
CA PRO A 596 16.03 8.44 9.25
C PRO A 596 15.40 9.81 9.01
N ASP A 597 16.19 10.82 8.62
CA ASP A 597 15.69 12.20 8.50
C ASP A 597 14.79 12.38 7.28
N SER A 598 15.02 11.62 6.21
CA SER A 598 14.12 11.60 5.06
C SER A 598 12.99 10.58 5.16
N ALA A 599 12.97 9.71 6.17
CA ALA A 599 11.95 8.68 6.35
C ALA A 599 10.54 9.25 6.54
N THR A 600 9.55 8.64 5.89
CA THR A 600 8.12 9.01 5.92
C THR A 600 7.23 7.77 6.10
N ASN A 601 5.94 7.95 6.37
CA ASN A 601 4.99 6.82 6.50
C ASN A 601 5.39 5.77 7.56
N LEU A 602 6.16 6.15 8.58
CA LEU A 602 6.62 5.25 9.66
C LEU A 602 5.46 4.72 10.52
N ARG A 603 4.29 5.38 10.49
CA ARG A 603 3.07 4.91 11.12
C ARG A 603 2.41 3.76 10.36
N PHE A 604 2.84 3.44 9.14
CA PHE A 604 2.21 2.42 8.30
C PHE A 604 3.07 1.17 8.08
N THR A 605 4.09 0.96 8.91
CA THR A 605 4.92 -0.25 8.84
C THR A 605 4.12 -1.51 9.16
N PRO A 606 4.53 -2.69 8.64
CA PRO A 606 3.85 -3.95 8.94
C PRO A 606 3.70 -4.24 10.44
N SER A 607 4.69 -3.91 11.28
CA SER A 607 4.59 -4.06 12.74
C SER A 607 3.50 -3.16 13.35
N LYS A 608 3.36 -1.90 12.90
CA LYS A 608 2.28 -1.01 13.34
C LYS A 608 0.90 -1.50 12.86
N MET A 609 0.82 -2.03 11.65
CA MET A 609 -0.40 -2.64 11.11
C MET A 609 -0.83 -3.87 11.91
N ARG A 610 0.11 -4.73 12.30
CA ARG A 610 -0.12 -5.86 13.22
C ARG A 610 -0.68 -5.38 14.55
N ASP A 611 -0.07 -4.36 15.15
CA ASP A 611 -0.49 -3.82 16.46
C ASP A 611 -1.90 -3.24 16.45
N ARG A 612 -2.37 -2.70 15.31
CA ARG A 612 -3.76 -2.27 15.12
C ARG A 612 -4.77 -3.44 15.11
N ARG A 613 -4.30 -4.69 15.06
CA ARG A 613 -5.12 -5.92 15.19
C ARG A 613 -5.08 -6.52 16.60
N LYS A 614 -4.57 -5.79 17.59
CA LYS A 614 -4.45 -6.23 19.00
C LYS A 614 -5.68 -6.97 19.54
N LEU A 615 -6.89 -6.49 19.21
CA LEU A 615 -8.15 -7.09 19.65
C LEU A 615 -8.26 -8.56 19.26
N PHE A 616 -7.96 -8.88 18.00
CA PHE A 616 -8.06 -10.24 17.46
C PHE A 616 -6.85 -11.08 17.82
N LEU A 617 -5.65 -10.49 17.84
CA LEU A 617 -4.42 -11.20 18.21
C LEU A 617 -4.48 -11.69 19.66
N ALA A 618 -4.80 -10.79 20.62
CA ALA A 618 -4.92 -11.17 22.03
C ALA A 618 -6.05 -12.19 22.27
N SER A 619 -7.19 -12.02 21.60
CA SER A 619 -8.39 -12.85 21.83
C SER A 619 -8.34 -14.22 21.17
N SER A 620 -7.71 -14.33 19.99
CA SER A 620 -7.51 -15.61 19.30
C SER A 620 -6.62 -16.57 20.11
N LEU A 621 -5.64 -16.00 20.82
CA LEU A 621 -4.69 -16.71 21.67
C LEU A 621 -5.05 -16.61 23.17
N TYR A 622 -6.35 -16.57 23.49
CA TYR A 622 -6.86 -16.37 24.85
C TYR A 622 -6.21 -17.30 25.91
N HIS A 623 -5.97 -18.57 25.58
CA HIS A 623 -5.33 -19.55 26.48
C HIS A 623 -3.80 -19.55 26.45
N HIS A 624 -3.20 -18.75 25.57
CA HIS A 624 -1.76 -18.69 25.31
C HIS A 624 -1.23 -17.27 25.47
N GLN A 625 -1.70 -16.53 26.48
CA GLN A 625 -1.25 -15.16 26.76
C GLN A 625 0.26 -15.09 27.05
N ASP A 626 0.84 -16.20 27.52
CA ASP A 626 2.27 -16.31 27.78
C ASP A 626 3.12 -16.67 26.55
N SER A 627 2.51 -16.98 25.42
CA SER A 627 3.20 -17.27 24.17
C SER A 627 3.55 -16.01 23.38
N ASP A 628 4.39 -16.16 22.36
CA ASP A 628 4.83 -15.07 21.49
C ASP A 628 4.15 -15.16 20.11
N ILE A 629 3.88 -13.99 19.54
CA ILE A 629 3.74 -13.86 18.09
C ILE A 629 5.14 -13.60 17.52
N ARG A 630 5.62 -14.54 16.70
CA ARG A 630 7.01 -14.60 16.24
C ARG A 630 7.13 -14.15 14.79
N PHE A 631 8.17 -13.36 14.53
CA PHE A 631 8.52 -12.98 13.17
C PHE A 631 9.06 -14.20 12.40
N ILE A 632 8.63 -14.37 11.15
CA ILE A 632 9.11 -15.44 10.26
C ILE A 632 10.02 -14.83 9.18
N SER A 633 9.47 -13.91 8.39
CA SER A 633 10.12 -13.39 7.20
C SER A 633 9.49 -12.07 6.75
N SER A 634 10.21 -11.33 5.91
CA SER A 634 9.70 -10.11 5.28
C SER A 634 10.42 -9.84 3.96
N ASN A 635 9.75 -9.16 3.03
CA ASN A 635 10.39 -8.63 1.81
C ASN A 635 10.89 -7.18 2.00
N CYS A 636 10.68 -6.58 3.17
CA CYS A 636 11.09 -5.22 3.50
C CYS A 636 12.14 -5.23 4.62
N ASN A 637 12.72 -4.07 4.89
CA ASN A 637 13.71 -3.93 5.93
C ASN A 637 13.12 -4.20 7.32
N SER A 638 13.46 -5.37 7.86
CA SER A 638 12.99 -5.83 9.16
C SER A 638 13.86 -5.35 10.34
N ASN A 639 14.94 -4.61 10.06
CA ASN A 639 15.83 -4.05 11.08
C ASN A 639 15.36 -2.70 11.64
N LEU A 640 14.33 -2.07 11.03
CA LEU A 640 13.78 -0.81 11.51
C LEU A 640 13.34 -0.95 12.97
N LYS A 641 13.79 0.01 13.80
CA LYS A 641 13.32 0.20 15.17
C LYS A 641 12.80 1.60 15.38
N THR A 642 11.70 1.71 16.10
CA THR A 642 11.09 2.97 16.51
C THR A 642 10.82 2.95 18.02
N GLU A 643 10.89 4.11 18.68
CA GLU A 643 10.60 4.25 20.11
C GLU A 643 9.50 5.30 20.29
N SER A 644 8.42 4.95 20.99
CA SER A 644 7.32 5.88 21.28
C SER A 644 6.80 5.65 22.69
N SER A 645 6.65 6.72 23.46
CA SER A 645 6.30 6.68 24.88
C SER A 645 7.17 5.71 25.70
N GLY A 646 8.48 5.64 25.39
CA GLY A 646 9.45 4.73 26.02
C GLY A 646 9.36 3.26 25.60
N ALA A 647 8.42 2.90 24.71
CA ALA A 647 8.27 1.54 24.19
C ALA A 647 8.99 1.37 22.85
N ILE A 648 9.88 0.37 22.77
CA ILE A 648 10.62 0.04 21.55
C ILE A 648 9.82 -0.95 20.70
N SER A 649 9.64 -0.62 19.43
CA SER A 649 9.00 -1.46 18.42
C SER A 649 10.02 -1.80 17.33
N LYS A 650 10.19 -3.09 17.03
CA LYS A 650 11.03 -3.57 15.91
C LYS A 650 10.15 -4.26 14.86
N GLU A 651 10.53 -4.15 13.59
CA GLU A 651 9.82 -4.86 12.51
C GLU A 651 10.00 -6.38 12.59
N ASN A 652 11.20 -6.88 12.88
CA ASN A 652 11.45 -8.28 13.22
C ASN A 652 11.17 -8.64 14.69
N GLY A 653 10.48 -7.76 15.42
CA GLY A 653 10.23 -7.94 16.85
C GLY A 653 9.18 -9.02 17.12
N GLU A 654 9.54 -9.97 17.98
CA GLU A 654 8.58 -10.85 18.64
C GLU A 654 7.84 -10.06 19.72
N LYS A 655 6.57 -10.39 19.94
CA LYS A 655 5.74 -9.73 20.94
C LYS A 655 4.93 -10.76 21.69
N LYS A 656 4.98 -10.71 23.02
CA LYS A 656 4.21 -11.62 23.87
C LYS A 656 2.74 -11.29 23.72
N VAL A 657 1.87 -12.31 23.65
CA VAL A 657 0.44 -12.12 23.42
C VAL A 657 -0.19 -11.19 24.47
N SER A 658 0.24 -11.28 25.73
CA SER A 658 -0.22 -10.40 26.81
C SER A 658 0.07 -8.91 26.60
N GLU A 659 1.07 -8.55 25.78
CA GLU A 659 1.43 -7.15 25.49
C GLU A 659 0.43 -6.45 24.56
N TYR A 660 -0.43 -7.19 23.86
CA TYR A 660 -1.54 -6.62 23.09
C TYR A 660 -2.69 -6.14 23.98
N GLY A 661 -2.58 -6.35 25.29
CA GLY A 661 -3.57 -5.97 26.29
C GLY A 661 -4.56 -7.11 26.56
N ARG A 662 -5.55 -6.79 27.39
CA ARG A 662 -6.55 -7.77 27.83
C ARG A 662 -7.36 -8.30 26.62
N PRO A 663 -7.44 -9.63 26.42
CA PRO A 663 -8.32 -10.22 25.41
C PRO A 663 -9.75 -9.71 25.56
N ARG A 664 -10.39 -9.29 24.46
CA ARG A 664 -11.79 -8.80 24.47
C ARG A 664 -12.78 -9.95 24.49
N PHE A 665 -12.46 -11.06 23.83
CA PHE A 665 -13.32 -12.22 23.76
C PHE A 665 -12.54 -13.52 24.04
N LYS A 666 -13.28 -14.56 24.39
CA LYS A 666 -12.81 -15.94 24.37
C LYS A 666 -13.26 -16.55 23.03
N PRO A 667 -12.43 -17.35 22.36
CA PRO A 667 -12.71 -17.83 21.00
C PRO A 667 -13.71 -18.99 21.03
N TYR A 668 -14.90 -18.74 21.56
CA TYR A 668 -16.02 -19.67 21.66
C TYR A 668 -17.30 -18.99 21.19
N TRP A 669 -18.01 -19.68 20.30
CA TRP A 669 -19.40 -19.40 20.01
C TRP A 669 -20.27 -19.93 21.15
N VAL A 670 -21.24 -19.12 21.55
CA VAL A 670 -22.37 -19.59 22.36
C VAL A 670 -23.62 -19.37 21.54
N LYS A 671 -24.34 -20.46 21.27
CA LYS A 671 -25.66 -20.43 20.66
C LYS A 671 -26.68 -20.81 21.73
N PHE A 672 -27.81 -20.15 21.72
CA PHE A 672 -28.90 -20.45 22.64
C PHE A 672 -30.23 -19.95 22.07
N THR A 673 -31.29 -20.31 22.76
CA THR A 673 -32.65 -19.87 22.46
C THR A 673 -33.16 -18.94 23.55
N HIS A 674 -33.78 -17.84 23.14
CA HIS A 674 -34.41 -16.88 24.05
C HIS A 674 -35.46 -16.05 23.28
N PRO A 675 -36.73 -16.03 23.71
CA PRO A 675 -37.79 -15.31 23.01
C PRO A 675 -37.49 -13.82 22.85
N VAL A 676 -37.67 -13.29 21.65
CA VAL A 676 -37.42 -11.87 21.37
C VAL A 676 -38.74 -11.08 21.44
N SER A 677 -38.91 -10.28 22.49
CA SER A 677 -40.06 -9.37 22.61
C SER A 677 -39.94 -8.16 21.67
N TYR A 678 -41.06 -7.46 21.48
CA TYR A 678 -41.08 -6.15 20.81
C TYR A 678 -40.04 -5.18 21.39
N SER A 679 -40.04 -5.01 22.71
CA SER A 679 -39.12 -4.11 23.42
C SER A 679 -37.66 -4.50 23.26
N MET A 680 -37.35 -5.80 23.22
CA MET A 680 -36.01 -6.31 22.96
C MET A 680 -35.55 -6.03 21.54
N SER A 681 -36.40 -6.30 20.55
CA SER A 681 -36.08 -6.02 19.14
C SER A 681 -35.86 -4.52 18.88
N LYS A 682 -36.69 -3.67 19.49
CA LYS A 682 -36.50 -2.20 19.48
C LYS A 682 -35.19 -1.80 20.16
N ARG A 683 -34.88 -2.37 21.34
CA ARG A 683 -33.65 -2.08 22.09
C ARG A 683 -32.39 -2.45 21.29
N LEU A 684 -32.38 -3.59 20.61
CA LEU A 684 -31.25 -4.02 19.76
C LEU A 684 -30.88 -2.96 18.71
N ARG A 685 -31.88 -2.35 18.08
CA ARG A 685 -31.73 -1.32 17.03
C ARG A 685 -31.57 0.10 17.56
N SER A 686 -31.70 0.29 18.87
CA SER A 686 -31.57 1.61 19.50
C SER A 686 -30.11 2.03 19.68
N LYS A 687 -29.92 3.33 19.87
CA LYS A 687 -28.64 3.91 20.27
C LYS A 687 -28.62 4.17 21.77
N VAL A 688 -27.43 4.10 22.35
CA VAL A 688 -27.11 4.45 23.73
C VAL A 688 -25.97 5.46 23.74
N ILE A 689 -25.93 6.30 24.78
CA ILE A 689 -24.82 7.22 25.00
C ILE A 689 -23.75 6.48 25.79
N ILE A 690 -22.56 6.36 25.22
CA ILE A 690 -21.37 5.80 25.84
C ILE A 690 -20.28 6.85 25.69
N GLU A 691 -19.71 7.30 26.81
CA GLU A 691 -18.64 8.32 26.81
C GLU A 691 -19.03 9.59 26.02
N GLY A 692 -20.28 10.04 26.16
CA GLY A 692 -20.80 11.23 25.46
C GLY A 692 -21.16 11.02 23.99
N LYS A 693 -20.92 9.82 23.41
CA LYS A 693 -21.18 9.53 22.00
C LYS A 693 -22.33 8.53 21.84
N GLU A 694 -23.19 8.77 20.85
CA GLU A 694 -24.21 7.79 20.47
C GLU A 694 -23.58 6.56 19.80
N ARG A 695 -23.99 5.37 20.25
CA ARG A 695 -23.53 4.07 19.74
C ARG A 695 -24.69 3.08 19.70
N TYR A 696 -24.72 2.21 18.69
CA TYR A 696 -25.75 1.18 18.61
C TYR A 696 -25.57 0.11 19.70
N VAL A 697 -26.68 -0.32 20.28
CA VAL A 697 -26.70 -1.33 21.36
C VAL A 697 -26.03 -2.64 20.92
N PHE A 698 -26.25 -3.09 19.69
CA PHE A 698 -25.74 -4.38 19.19
C PHE A 698 -24.20 -4.46 19.08
N TYR A 699 -23.46 -3.34 19.16
CA TYR A 699 -22.00 -3.36 19.19
C TYR A 699 -21.42 -3.59 20.60
N GLY A 700 -22.25 -3.51 21.64
CA GLY A 700 -21.85 -3.80 23.01
C GLY A 700 -22.00 -5.27 23.40
N ILE A 701 -21.78 -5.53 24.69
CA ILE A 701 -21.90 -6.83 25.31
C ILE A 701 -23.36 -7.13 25.66
N LEU A 702 -23.84 -8.28 25.20
CA LEU A 702 -25.07 -8.91 25.65
C LEU A 702 -24.81 -9.70 26.94
N LYS A 703 -25.55 -9.39 28.00
CA LYS A 703 -25.58 -10.15 29.26
C LYS A 703 -26.76 -11.12 29.24
N TYR A 704 -26.52 -12.39 29.56
CA TYR A 704 -27.55 -13.43 29.58
C TYR A 704 -27.35 -14.42 30.73
N ARG A 705 -28.43 -15.07 31.17
CA ARG A 705 -28.42 -16.05 32.27
C ARG A 705 -28.51 -17.47 31.74
N VAL A 706 -27.60 -18.35 32.17
CA VAL A 706 -27.67 -19.80 31.87
C VAL A 706 -28.34 -20.59 33.00
N SER A 707 -28.46 -20.00 34.19
CA SER A 707 -29.30 -20.44 35.31
C SER A 707 -29.61 -19.23 36.21
N GLU A 708 -30.46 -19.39 37.23
CA GLU A 708 -31.01 -18.27 38.03
C GLU A 708 -29.97 -17.26 38.55
N ASN A 709 -28.75 -17.71 38.85
CA ASN A 709 -27.67 -16.88 39.37
C ASN A 709 -26.36 -16.96 38.56
N VAL A 710 -26.36 -17.56 37.37
CA VAL A 710 -25.15 -17.70 36.55
C VAL A 710 -25.27 -16.84 35.29
N PHE A 711 -24.59 -15.70 35.30
CA PHE A 711 -24.51 -14.79 34.17
C PHE A 711 -23.32 -15.11 33.27
N LYS A 712 -23.55 -14.93 31.98
CA LYS A 712 -22.55 -15.00 30.91
C LYS A 712 -22.68 -13.77 30.02
N TYR A 713 -21.64 -13.53 29.24
CA TYR A 713 -21.47 -12.31 28.46
C TYR A 713 -21.00 -12.68 27.05
N GLY A 714 -21.49 -11.95 26.04
CA GLY A 714 -21.05 -12.16 24.67
C GLY A 714 -21.35 -10.99 23.75
N TYR A 715 -20.55 -10.85 22.70
CA TYR A 715 -20.81 -9.93 21.60
C TYR A 715 -21.79 -10.55 20.64
N LEU A 716 -22.86 -9.82 20.30
CA LEU A 716 -23.84 -10.32 19.34
C LEU A 716 -23.19 -10.55 17.98
N PHE A 717 -23.51 -11.69 17.38
CA PHE A 717 -23.14 -12.03 16.00
C PHE A 717 -24.34 -12.31 15.14
N GLU A 718 -25.34 -13.02 15.68
CA GLU A 718 -26.59 -13.27 15.00
C GLU A 718 -27.72 -13.36 16.01
N VAL A 719 -28.88 -12.81 15.65
CA VAL A 719 -30.15 -13.13 16.28
C VAL A 719 -31.18 -13.37 15.19
N LYS A 720 -31.91 -14.48 15.26
CA LYS A 720 -33.16 -14.70 14.54
C LYS A 720 -34.28 -14.43 15.52
N GLU A 721 -35.10 -13.44 15.24
CA GLU A 721 -36.08 -12.92 16.21
C GLU A 721 -37.37 -13.74 16.24
N LYS A 722 -37.61 -14.58 15.23
CA LYS A 722 -38.83 -15.38 15.11
C LYS A 722 -38.78 -16.70 15.88
N GLY A 723 -39.98 -17.26 16.11
CA GLY A 723 -40.16 -18.53 16.77
C GLY A 723 -39.68 -18.49 18.21
N LYS A 724 -38.78 -19.41 18.56
CA LYS A 724 -38.15 -19.47 19.90
C LYS A 724 -37.08 -18.41 20.15
N GLY A 725 -36.70 -17.65 19.12
CA GLY A 725 -35.59 -16.71 19.13
C GLY A 725 -34.25 -17.43 19.21
N GLU A 726 -33.44 -17.36 18.16
CA GLU A 726 -32.13 -18.04 18.11
C GLU A 726 -31.01 -17.02 18.14
N TRP A 727 -30.12 -17.13 19.13
CA TRP A 727 -29.04 -16.18 19.35
C TRP A 727 -27.69 -16.88 19.15
N LYS A 728 -26.75 -16.17 18.54
CA LYS A 728 -25.35 -16.54 18.44
C LYS A 728 -24.50 -15.37 18.90
N VAL A 729 -23.70 -15.61 19.93
CA VAL A 729 -22.78 -14.62 20.49
C VAL A 729 -21.35 -15.15 20.53
N LEU A 730 -20.38 -14.27 20.36
CA LEU A 730 -18.98 -14.54 20.64
C LEU A 730 -18.72 -14.28 22.12
N MET A 731 -18.24 -15.27 22.86
CA MET A 731 -18.10 -15.18 24.32
C MET A 731 -17.18 -14.02 24.73
N ALA A 732 -17.66 -13.10 25.55
CA ALA A 732 -16.87 -11.94 25.98
C ALA A 732 -15.94 -12.33 27.15
N ASN A 733 -14.77 -11.69 27.22
CA ASN A 733 -13.83 -11.86 28.31
C ASN A 733 -13.94 -10.68 29.30
N ARG A 734 -14.85 -10.82 30.28
CA ARG A 734 -15.16 -9.80 31.29
C ARG A 734 -14.58 -10.13 32.66
#